data_AF-A0A662MFW3-F1
#
_entry.id   AF-A0A662MFW3-F1
#
_cell.length_a   1.000
_cell.length_b   1.000
_cell.length_c   1.000
_cell.angle_alpha   90.00
_cell.angle_beta   90.00
_cell.angle_gamma   90.00
#
_symmetry.space_group_name_H-M   'P 1'
#
loop_
_entity.id
_entity.type
_entity.pdbx_description
1 polymer ?
#
loop_
_entity_poly.entity_id
_entity_poly.type
_entity_poly.pdbx_seq_one_letter_code
_entity_poly.pdbx_strand_id
1 'polypeptide(L)'
;MQVEPQMEKHRRTIFAVLLIAIMLLPMGSMSGKGGDADIGSNIPSRAAPQYKGIKYAIITTEQLARSFEPLKEWRSQTGLRSEIFTIDGPGSVIEGIEGRDPAERLFNFISSLYEDSEGSLEYVLLGGDSDIIPVRYLHANASRWGYDDDYLSDVYYSSPSTPWDLDGDGIYGEREDIEAFGVENLSFPLKVGRFPVDTIEESSRMVTRLIDYESSPEEGNWTERGVISSSLMDRPNIPDDPETPEDEGFNAYKDNAYKAFANYTLRYIPRSLDIIQAHDYERYEGGFYNLSVDHLDDSTLPTLISNGCSFFTFAGQSFYDVDAGNSPPLAYSLAHYRVDSGTVPGASGYGLALTYEDVWNLSNGNRLPVVYISSCDSANFSDPGDRSLEGLVYAPDGGAICFIGSTGVSWRGEGEDYSLGNWYLISRFWDRMMLTNRPGDSLYWLKQDYVRTKWGEFATKEVFLIELYTYNFMGDPALRAWIGEPAVVRIQNTSSEHYAGGDTFDLRVTNRFGSPVANAEVTFYLNTTGEVFSSVTGPDGRAAVSTSFSSGGTGKITVTGRNIIPEVMEVTISDQPMDLYVDGDSLGLAPLPLTEGAEARLSVNVSNIGGRDAVSVRVVVVPEQLTTDPLDWPEPVSEIVMDLAAAETRTLEFLLQPFRSWAYLSVGIVPPEGEINIENNVGTLKIDVNARPRFLSTGILEMQEDQEGGGTFDLSEMVYDPDNDPVTLVYGIGTGAPDWCRIEGHILFVNPPVNWSGTFDVPLRVSDLLSQDTRTVTIFVSPVNDPPSLSGLESNYELMVDRPFTLVMRTVDAEGEAVRVSVASDLEGLEISGNTLRFLPYPDDVGVHNVSLHVSDPSGGNMTYNITFTILPNSGNLYFQEPSVHLPDAKVGREFRYTIRIGGDLSKNATFSDDSPLFEIDETTGEIHFTPSSSDTGEHWVTITVRAGNETVSRTFLLKIVEPTERDMTILWILGIVAALLLAGILLILLWRGPQVEQYGLEE
;
A
#
# COMPACT_ATOMS: atom_id res chain seq x y z
N MET A 1 -26.52 -63.74 -20.28
CA MET A 1 -25.61 -64.31 -19.25
C MET A 1 -25.10 -63.26 -18.26
N GLN A 2 -25.99 -62.88 -17.34
CA GLN A 2 -25.76 -62.52 -15.93
C GLN A 2 -24.67 -61.50 -15.49
N VAL A 3 -25.18 -60.34 -15.02
CA VAL A 3 -25.12 -59.88 -13.61
C VAL A 3 -23.76 -59.41 -13.04
N GLU A 4 -23.69 -58.07 -12.95
CA GLU A 4 -23.12 -57.18 -11.91
C GLU A 4 -23.17 -57.73 -10.43
N PRO A 5 -22.61 -57.10 -9.36
CA PRO A 5 -22.14 -55.70 -9.28
C PRO A 5 -20.90 -55.40 -8.37
N GLN A 6 -20.47 -54.13 -8.39
CA GLN A 6 -19.76 -53.37 -7.32
C GLN A 6 -18.34 -53.83 -6.87
N MET A 7 -17.47 -53.00 -6.24
CA MET A 7 -17.59 -51.62 -5.72
C MET A 7 -16.45 -50.67 -6.18
N GLU A 8 -16.77 -49.38 -6.09
CA GLU A 8 -15.95 -48.15 -6.00
C GLU A 8 -14.38 -48.12 -6.02
N LYS A 9 -13.90 -47.08 -6.73
CA LYS A 9 -12.84 -46.10 -6.37
C LYS A 9 -11.32 -46.46 -6.32
N HIS A 10 -10.63 -45.88 -7.32
CA HIS A 10 -9.63 -44.79 -7.18
C HIS A 10 -8.10 -45.11 -7.05
N ARG A 11 -7.38 -44.66 -8.11
CA ARG A 11 -6.11 -43.90 -8.12
C ARG A 11 -4.73 -44.55 -7.79
N ARG A 12 -3.75 -44.01 -8.53
CA ARG A 12 -2.30 -43.79 -8.25
C ARG A 12 -1.25 -44.91 -8.49
N THR A 13 -0.51 -44.72 -9.61
CA THR A 13 0.98 -44.54 -9.68
C THR A 13 1.92 -45.72 -9.37
N ILE A 14 3.02 -45.88 -10.15
CA ILE A 14 4.46 -46.02 -9.72
C ILE A 14 5.37 -46.79 -10.73
N PHE A 15 6.38 -46.08 -11.29
CA PHE A 15 7.74 -46.53 -11.75
C PHE A 15 7.84 -47.66 -12.82
N ALA A 16 8.97 -48.02 -13.48
CA ALA A 16 10.43 -47.77 -13.41
C ALA A 16 11.11 -48.13 -14.79
N VAL A 17 12.39 -47.91 -15.18
CA VAL A 17 13.51 -46.99 -14.79
C VAL A 17 14.73 -47.19 -15.76
N LEU A 18 15.56 -46.15 -16.01
CA LEU A 18 17.01 -46.17 -16.45
C LEU A 18 17.39 -46.71 -17.88
N LEU A 19 18.31 -46.12 -18.69
CA LEU A 19 19.81 -46.17 -18.59
C LEU A 19 20.59 -45.31 -19.66
N ILE A 20 21.80 -44.84 -19.28
CA ILE A 20 23.06 -44.59 -20.08
C ILE A 20 23.23 -43.34 -21.00
N ALA A 21 23.96 -42.35 -20.45
CA ALA A 21 25.09 -41.49 -20.91
C ALA A 21 25.60 -41.38 -22.37
N ILE A 22 26.26 -40.24 -22.70
CA ILE A 22 27.69 -40.13 -23.15
C ILE A 22 28.25 -38.67 -23.30
N MET A 23 29.43 -38.43 -22.68
CA MET A 23 30.58 -37.52 -23.05
C MET A 23 30.58 -35.96 -23.10
N LEU A 24 31.72 -35.44 -22.55
CA LEU A 24 32.63 -34.35 -23.00
C LEU A 24 32.42 -32.84 -22.68
N LEU A 25 33.31 -32.34 -21.81
CA LEU A 25 33.98 -31.02 -21.88
C LEU A 25 35.29 -31.17 -22.70
N PRO A 26 35.97 -30.09 -23.18
CA PRO A 26 37.09 -29.52 -22.41
C PRO A 26 37.36 -28.00 -22.61
N MET A 27 38.43 -27.51 -21.96
CA MET A 27 38.87 -26.11 -21.86
C MET A 27 39.82 -25.63 -22.99
N GLY A 28 40.07 -24.32 -23.06
CA GLY A 28 41.47 -23.84 -22.96
C GLY A 28 41.95 -22.72 -23.90
N SER A 29 42.33 -21.57 -23.33
CA SER A 29 43.49 -20.78 -23.78
C SER A 29 44.07 -19.98 -22.61
N MET A 30 45.40 -19.79 -22.57
CA MET A 30 46.11 -19.02 -21.54
C MET A 30 47.05 -18.00 -22.20
N SER A 31 47.19 -16.80 -21.61
CA SER A 31 48.50 -16.15 -21.39
C SER A 31 48.33 -14.82 -20.65
N GLY A 32 49.19 -14.55 -19.66
CA GLY A 32 49.23 -13.30 -18.89
C GLY A 32 49.82 -13.54 -17.51
N LYS A 33 51.14 -13.32 -17.35
CA LYS A 33 51.85 -13.49 -16.07
C LYS A 33 52.40 -12.15 -15.57
N GLY A 34 52.32 -11.98 -14.25
CA GLY A 34 52.76 -10.80 -13.49
C GLY A 34 51.62 -10.38 -12.56
N GLY A 35 51.84 -10.18 -11.26
CA GLY A 35 53.08 -10.36 -10.50
C GLY A 35 52.91 -9.74 -9.11
N ASP A 36 53.64 -10.29 -8.14
CA ASP A 36 53.64 -9.87 -6.73
C ASP A 36 52.30 -10.01 -5.97
N ALA A 37 52.37 -9.79 -4.65
CA ALA A 37 51.48 -10.41 -3.68
C ALA A 37 50.29 -9.54 -3.28
N ASP A 38 49.15 -10.20 -3.08
CA ASP A 38 48.31 -9.98 -1.89
C ASP A 38 47.49 -11.25 -1.62
N ILE A 39 47.57 -11.79 -0.40
CA ILE A 39 46.67 -12.85 0.07
C ILE A 39 45.59 -12.18 0.91
N GLY A 40 44.69 -11.47 0.22
CA GLY A 40 43.53 -10.84 0.82
C GLY A 40 42.56 -11.88 1.39
N SER A 41 42.15 -11.66 2.63
CA SER A 41 41.22 -12.49 3.38
C SER A 41 39.86 -12.63 2.69
N ASN A 42 39.48 -13.87 2.32
CA ASN A 42 38.08 -14.23 2.05
C ASN A 42 37.38 -14.65 3.35
N ILE A 43 37.39 -13.75 4.35
CA ILE A 43 36.47 -13.81 5.47
C ILE A 43 35.17 -13.15 4.99
N PRO A 44 33.98 -13.79 5.12
CA PRO A 44 32.73 -13.13 4.79
C PRO A 44 32.52 -11.96 5.77
N SER A 45 32.34 -10.74 5.24
CA SER A 45 32.18 -9.54 6.06
C SER A 45 30.96 -9.64 6.98
N ARG A 46 31.20 -9.81 8.29
CA ARG A 46 30.18 -9.79 9.36
C ARG A 46 29.35 -8.51 9.23
N ALA A 47 28.02 -8.62 9.30
CA ALA A 47 27.15 -7.45 9.23
C ALA A 47 27.23 -6.66 10.56
N ALA A 48 27.97 -5.55 10.55
CA ALA A 48 28.33 -4.77 11.73
C ALA A 48 27.21 -4.05 12.54
N PRO A 49 25.92 -3.93 12.15
CA PRO A 49 24.95 -3.15 12.95
C PRO A 49 24.55 -3.73 14.32
N GLN A 50 24.72 -5.04 14.57
CA GLN A 50 23.93 -5.73 15.60
C GLN A 50 24.27 -5.37 17.06
N TYR A 51 25.55 -5.12 17.37
CA TYR A 51 26.03 -5.02 18.76
C TYR A 51 26.30 -3.59 19.25
N LYS A 52 26.12 -2.59 18.39
CA LYS A 52 26.41 -1.18 18.71
C LYS A 52 25.58 -0.69 19.91
N GLY A 53 26.25 -0.05 20.87
CA GLY A 53 25.60 0.56 22.03
C GLY A 53 25.15 -0.43 23.12
N ILE A 54 25.49 -1.72 23.02
CA ILE A 54 25.34 -2.65 24.14
C ILE A 54 26.31 -2.24 25.25
N LYS A 55 25.82 -2.16 26.49
CA LYS A 55 26.60 -1.80 27.69
C LYS A 55 26.81 -2.97 28.64
N TYR A 56 25.95 -3.98 28.58
CA TYR A 56 25.87 -5.05 29.57
C TYR A 56 25.55 -6.38 28.85
N ALA A 57 26.46 -7.35 28.95
CA ALA A 57 26.28 -8.66 28.34
C ALA A 57 26.00 -9.72 29.41
N ILE A 58 24.90 -10.47 29.26
CA ILE A 58 24.64 -11.67 30.06
C ILE A 58 25.06 -12.87 29.22
N ILE A 59 25.97 -13.68 29.74
CA ILE A 59 26.54 -14.85 29.07
C ILE A 59 26.11 -16.09 29.86
N THR A 60 25.31 -16.94 29.26
CA THR A 60 24.59 -18.02 29.96
C THR A 60 24.33 -19.21 29.03
N THR A 61 23.55 -20.21 29.44
CA THR A 61 23.11 -21.33 28.59
C THR A 61 21.67 -21.13 28.08
N GLU A 62 21.28 -21.84 27.02
CA GLU A 62 19.91 -21.86 26.48
C GLU A 62 18.88 -22.25 27.57
N GLN A 63 19.25 -23.16 28.48
CA GLN A 63 18.43 -23.57 29.62
C GLN A 63 18.18 -22.41 30.61
N LEU A 64 19.23 -21.67 30.97
CA LEU A 64 19.16 -20.62 32.00
C LEU A 64 18.71 -19.26 31.45
N ALA A 65 18.94 -18.97 30.16
CA ALA A 65 18.72 -17.66 29.52
C ALA A 65 17.38 -16.99 29.87
N ARG A 66 16.28 -17.75 29.89
CA ARG A 66 14.95 -17.21 30.18
C ARG A 66 14.82 -16.60 31.58
N SER A 67 15.56 -17.09 32.57
CA SER A 67 15.56 -16.54 33.92
C SER A 67 16.23 -15.15 34.01
N PHE A 68 17.09 -14.82 33.05
CA PHE A 68 17.83 -13.57 32.99
C PHE A 68 17.13 -12.44 32.21
N GLU A 69 16.06 -12.72 31.45
CA GLU A 69 15.32 -11.70 30.70
C GLU A 69 14.81 -10.54 31.59
N PRO A 70 14.30 -10.75 32.82
CA PRO A 70 13.93 -9.66 33.72
C PRO A 70 15.13 -8.78 34.12
N LEU A 71 16.33 -9.36 34.26
CA LEU A 71 17.55 -8.60 34.56
C LEU A 71 18.01 -7.78 33.36
N LYS A 72 17.94 -8.35 32.15
CA LYS A 72 18.16 -7.63 30.89
C LYS A 72 17.20 -6.44 30.74
N GLU A 73 15.91 -6.64 31.05
CA GLU A 73 14.90 -5.57 31.01
C GLU A 73 15.21 -4.48 32.06
N TRP A 74 15.50 -4.87 33.30
CA TRP A 74 15.83 -3.95 34.41
C TRP A 74 17.11 -3.13 34.16
N ARG A 75 18.17 -3.77 33.66
CA ARG A 75 19.44 -3.10 33.33
C ARG A 75 19.25 -2.12 32.18
N SER A 76 18.49 -2.49 31.15
CA SER A 76 18.13 -1.59 30.05
C SER A 76 17.28 -0.40 30.52
N GLN A 77 16.28 -0.64 31.37
CA GLN A 77 15.47 0.41 32.02
C GLN A 77 16.27 1.33 32.94
N THR A 78 17.43 0.89 33.44
CA THR A 78 18.30 1.65 34.34
C THR A 78 19.59 2.14 33.66
N GLY A 79 19.60 2.28 32.32
CA GLY A 79 20.63 3.00 31.56
C GLY A 79 21.68 2.12 30.86
N LEU A 80 21.66 0.81 31.09
CA LEU A 80 22.61 -0.15 30.56
C LEU A 80 21.92 -1.05 29.52
N ARG A 81 21.91 -0.67 28.24
CA ARG A 81 21.36 -1.52 27.16
C ARG A 81 21.96 -2.92 27.26
N SER A 82 21.12 -3.90 27.51
CA SER A 82 21.52 -5.27 27.83
C SER A 82 21.10 -6.27 26.77
N GLU A 83 21.94 -7.27 26.52
CA GLU A 83 21.58 -8.44 25.72
C GLU A 83 22.02 -9.74 26.39
N ILE A 84 21.34 -10.83 26.06
CA ILE A 84 21.63 -12.20 26.52
C ILE A 84 22.27 -12.98 25.37
N PHE A 85 23.34 -13.70 25.68
CA PHE A 85 24.13 -14.50 24.76
C PHE A 85 24.23 -15.93 25.29
N THR A 86 23.81 -16.92 24.52
CA THR A 86 23.95 -18.33 24.90
C THR A 86 25.30 -18.88 24.43
N ILE A 87 25.97 -19.67 25.26
CA ILE A 87 27.20 -20.39 24.87
C ILE A 87 26.90 -21.77 24.25
N ASP A 88 25.67 -22.24 24.34
CA ASP A 88 25.13 -23.45 23.73
C ASP A 88 23.81 -23.15 22.98
N GLY A 89 23.13 -24.20 22.53
CA GLY A 89 21.87 -24.10 21.82
C GLY A 89 21.97 -23.58 20.37
N PRO A 90 20.83 -23.48 19.65
CA PRO A 90 20.79 -22.97 18.28
C PRO A 90 21.08 -21.46 18.25
N GLY A 91 22.33 -21.09 17.95
CA GLY A 91 22.80 -19.70 18.01
C GLY A 91 23.89 -19.43 19.05
N SER A 92 24.49 -20.49 19.64
CA SER A 92 25.70 -20.41 20.47
C SER A 92 26.71 -19.39 19.95
N VAL A 93 27.09 -18.43 20.79
CA VAL A 93 28.05 -17.38 20.41
C VAL A 93 29.50 -17.87 20.29
N ILE A 94 29.80 -19.07 20.81
CA ILE A 94 31.13 -19.70 20.73
C ILE A 94 31.20 -20.82 19.68
N GLU A 95 30.12 -21.05 18.91
CA GLU A 95 30.16 -21.90 17.72
C GLU A 95 30.79 -21.13 16.54
N GLY A 96 31.81 -21.71 15.92
CA GLY A 96 32.50 -21.11 14.77
C GLY A 96 33.52 -20.00 15.09
N ILE A 97 33.67 -19.60 16.35
CA ILE A 97 34.79 -18.76 16.80
C ILE A 97 36.06 -19.62 16.98
N GLU A 98 37.21 -19.08 16.57
CA GLU A 98 38.51 -19.74 16.74
C GLU A 98 39.01 -19.66 18.18
N GLY A 99 39.66 -20.73 18.64
CA GLY A 99 40.21 -20.88 19.99
C GLY A 99 40.42 -22.36 20.34
N ARG A 100 41.40 -22.63 21.21
CA ARG A 100 41.89 -23.97 21.56
C ARG A 100 40.93 -24.76 22.45
N ASP A 101 40.16 -24.06 23.27
CA ASP A 101 39.20 -24.61 24.23
C ASP A 101 37.88 -23.78 24.28
N PRO A 102 36.88 -24.10 25.13
CA PRO A 102 35.67 -23.30 25.26
C PRO A 102 35.88 -21.91 25.88
N ALA A 103 36.84 -21.75 26.80
CA ALA A 103 37.09 -20.49 27.51
C ALA A 103 37.82 -19.48 26.61
N GLU A 104 38.77 -19.91 25.78
CA GLU A 104 39.44 -19.04 24.80
C GLU A 104 38.46 -18.59 23.70
N ARG A 105 37.55 -19.46 23.26
CA ARG A 105 36.47 -19.05 22.34
C ARG A 105 35.49 -18.07 22.99
N LEU A 106 35.23 -18.20 24.29
CA LEU A 106 34.40 -17.24 25.02
C LEU A 106 35.11 -15.89 25.22
N PHE A 107 36.42 -15.90 25.50
CA PHE A 107 37.25 -14.69 25.54
C PHE A 107 37.28 -13.97 24.19
N ASN A 108 37.48 -14.72 23.10
CA ASN A 108 37.46 -14.19 21.73
C ASN A 108 36.08 -13.65 21.34
N PHE A 109 34.98 -14.27 21.81
CA PHE A 109 33.63 -13.69 21.68
C PHE A 109 33.53 -12.33 22.39
N ILE A 110 33.87 -12.27 23.68
CA ILE A 110 33.77 -11.06 24.51
C ILE A 110 34.63 -9.93 23.94
N SER A 111 35.81 -10.25 23.43
CA SER A 111 36.70 -9.29 22.76
C SER A 111 36.08 -8.76 21.46
N SER A 112 35.52 -9.64 20.62
CA SER A 112 34.79 -9.20 19.42
C SER A 112 33.55 -8.37 19.76
N LEU A 113 32.86 -8.65 20.87
CA LEU A 113 31.69 -7.91 21.32
C LEU A 113 32.07 -6.52 21.86
N TYR A 114 33.19 -6.41 22.57
CA TYR A 114 33.74 -5.12 23.02
C TYR A 114 34.10 -4.23 21.81
N GLU A 115 34.77 -4.79 20.79
CA GLU A 115 35.09 -4.09 19.55
C GLU A 115 33.84 -3.71 18.72
N ASP A 116 32.95 -4.67 18.43
CA ASP A 116 31.70 -4.45 17.68
C ASP A 116 30.70 -3.51 18.42
N SER A 117 30.87 -3.32 19.74
CA SER A 117 30.11 -2.32 20.51
C SER A 117 30.63 -0.89 20.36
N GLU A 118 31.73 -0.67 19.61
CA GLU A 118 32.51 0.58 19.59
C GLU A 118 33.07 0.96 20.98
N GLY A 119 33.36 -0.04 21.82
CA GLY A 119 33.82 0.14 23.20
C GLY A 119 32.74 0.60 24.19
N SER A 120 31.44 0.49 23.84
CA SER A 120 30.35 0.82 24.76
C SER A 120 30.06 -0.26 25.80
N LEU A 121 30.53 -1.49 25.60
CA LEU A 121 30.37 -2.58 26.56
C LEU A 121 31.16 -2.25 27.84
N GLU A 122 30.45 -2.15 28.97
CA GLU A 122 31.01 -1.81 30.28
C GLU A 122 31.04 -3.02 31.23
N TYR A 123 30.09 -3.95 31.12
CA TYR A 123 29.85 -5.04 32.08
C TYR A 123 29.60 -6.40 31.41
N VAL A 124 30.03 -7.47 32.06
CA VAL A 124 29.74 -8.86 31.67
C VAL A 124 29.27 -9.66 32.88
N LEU A 125 28.07 -10.25 32.81
CA LEU A 125 27.57 -11.19 33.81
C LEU A 125 27.67 -12.63 33.27
N LEU A 126 28.43 -13.48 33.95
CA LEU A 126 28.49 -14.91 33.70
C LEU A 126 27.34 -15.60 34.48
N GLY A 127 26.28 -15.95 33.78
CA GLY A 127 25.06 -16.54 34.31
C GLY A 127 25.12 -18.07 34.33
N GLY A 128 25.84 -18.63 35.29
CA GLY A 128 26.00 -20.06 35.54
C GLY A 128 27.31 -20.38 36.25
N ASP A 129 27.37 -21.56 36.88
CA ASP A 129 28.55 -22.00 37.63
C ASP A 129 29.78 -22.35 36.77
N SER A 130 30.90 -22.74 37.37
CA SER A 130 32.15 -23.08 36.67
C SER A 130 32.02 -24.30 35.74
N ASP A 131 31.22 -25.29 36.13
CA ASP A 131 30.88 -26.48 35.31
C ASP A 131 29.92 -26.13 34.14
N ILE A 132 29.28 -24.95 34.17
CA ILE A 132 28.34 -24.48 33.15
C ILE A 132 28.98 -23.43 32.23
N ILE A 133 29.56 -22.36 32.78
CA ILE A 133 30.16 -21.25 32.04
C ILE A 133 31.69 -21.33 32.16
N PRO A 134 32.41 -21.63 31.06
CA PRO A 134 33.83 -21.94 31.05
C PRO A 134 34.68 -20.96 31.85
N VAL A 135 35.57 -21.52 32.67
CA VAL A 135 36.52 -20.78 33.52
C VAL A 135 37.93 -20.80 32.94
N ARG A 136 38.79 -19.90 33.42
CA ARG A 136 40.23 -19.93 33.16
C ARG A 136 41.00 -19.97 34.48
N TYR A 137 42.08 -20.74 34.49
CA TYR A 137 43.13 -20.67 35.49
C TYR A 137 44.24 -19.77 34.97
N LEU A 138 44.74 -18.87 35.81
CA LEU A 138 45.84 -17.95 35.50
C LEU A 138 47.07 -18.29 36.36
N HIS A 139 48.22 -18.41 35.73
CA HIS A 139 49.44 -18.98 36.28
C HIS A 139 50.26 -17.92 37.04
N ALA A 140 50.40 -18.10 38.36
CA ALA A 140 51.23 -17.25 39.21
C ALA A 140 52.64 -17.82 39.45
N ASN A 141 52.88 -19.12 39.19
CA ASN A 141 54.16 -19.82 39.42
C ASN A 141 54.68 -19.69 40.87
N ALA A 142 53.76 -19.61 41.85
CA ALA A 142 54.06 -19.15 43.20
C ALA A 142 54.31 -20.26 44.25
N SER A 143 54.29 -21.53 43.88
CA SER A 143 54.54 -22.67 44.79
C SER A 143 55.89 -22.62 45.51
N ARG A 144 56.89 -21.96 44.91
CA ARG A 144 58.22 -21.73 45.51
C ARG A 144 58.20 -20.85 46.77
N TRP A 145 57.10 -20.14 47.01
CA TRP A 145 56.89 -19.31 48.20
C TRP A 145 55.75 -19.83 49.11
N GLY A 146 55.18 -21.01 48.81
CA GLY A 146 54.13 -21.63 49.61
C GLY A 146 52.68 -21.25 49.24
N TYR A 147 52.47 -20.84 47.98
CA TYR A 147 51.16 -20.52 47.41
C TYR A 147 50.80 -21.47 46.26
N ASP A 148 49.68 -21.25 45.59
CA ASP A 148 49.28 -22.04 44.43
C ASP A 148 50.07 -21.59 43.18
N ASP A 149 50.26 -22.50 42.22
CA ASP A 149 50.84 -22.14 40.92
C ASP A 149 49.78 -21.57 39.96
N ASP A 150 48.50 -21.93 40.13
CA ASP A 150 47.41 -21.64 39.20
C ASP A 150 46.15 -21.15 39.95
N TYR A 151 45.57 -20.02 39.52
CA TYR A 151 44.41 -19.38 40.18
C TYR A 151 43.19 -19.31 39.25
N LEU A 152 42.07 -19.89 39.69
CA LEU A 152 40.75 -19.75 39.06
C LEU A 152 40.36 -18.26 39.01
N SER A 153 40.13 -17.70 37.81
CA SER A 153 39.95 -16.26 37.65
C SER A 153 39.12 -15.82 36.45
N ASP A 154 37.96 -15.20 36.72
CA ASP A 154 37.14 -14.51 35.71
C ASP A 154 37.77 -13.15 35.29
N VAL A 155 38.89 -12.74 35.90
CA VAL A 155 39.70 -11.58 35.46
C VAL A 155 40.19 -11.77 34.02
N TYR A 156 40.38 -13.01 33.58
CA TYR A 156 40.64 -13.36 32.18
C TYR A 156 39.69 -12.64 31.21
N TYR A 157 38.38 -12.70 31.48
CA TYR A 157 37.33 -12.08 30.65
C TYR A 157 37.21 -10.56 30.82
N SER A 158 37.87 -9.97 31.83
CA SER A 158 37.81 -8.52 32.09
C SER A 158 38.76 -7.69 31.20
N SER A 159 39.70 -8.35 30.52
CA SER A 159 40.78 -7.72 29.75
C SER A 159 40.80 -8.19 28.28
N PRO A 160 39.83 -7.78 27.44
CA PRO A 160 39.66 -8.28 26.07
C PRO A 160 40.83 -8.00 25.11
N SER A 161 41.75 -7.09 25.48
CA SER A 161 42.91 -6.73 24.65
C SER A 161 44.24 -7.30 25.17
N THR A 162 44.22 -8.13 26.23
CA THR A 162 45.43 -8.77 26.76
C THR A 162 45.64 -10.13 26.09
N PRO A 163 46.79 -10.36 25.42
CA PRO A 163 47.21 -11.69 25.02
C PRO A 163 47.64 -12.44 26.28
N TRP A 164 46.71 -13.14 26.91
CA TRP A 164 46.94 -13.89 28.14
C TRP A 164 47.87 -15.11 27.97
N ASP A 165 48.17 -15.49 26.73
CA ASP A 165 49.14 -16.53 26.37
C ASP A 165 49.81 -16.00 25.11
N LEU A 166 51.02 -15.43 25.23
CA LEU A 166 51.69 -14.67 24.17
C LEU A 166 52.77 -15.50 23.45
N ASP A 167 53.32 -16.52 24.10
CA ASP A 167 54.31 -17.45 23.54
C ASP A 167 53.65 -18.67 22.85
N GLY A 168 52.45 -19.07 23.27
CA GLY A 168 51.61 -20.09 22.66
C GLY A 168 51.66 -21.48 23.29
N ASP A 169 52.32 -21.69 24.44
CA ASP A 169 52.49 -23.02 25.03
C ASP A 169 51.23 -23.62 25.70
N GLY A 170 50.27 -22.77 26.11
CA GLY A 170 49.02 -23.15 26.76
C GLY A 170 48.93 -22.85 28.25
N ILE A 171 49.96 -22.25 28.86
CA ILE A 171 49.90 -21.57 30.15
C ILE A 171 49.32 -20.16 29.91
N TYR A 172 48.53 -19.63 30.87
CA TYR A 172 47.85 -18.34 30.71
C TYR A 172 48.17 -17.41 31.88
N GLY A 173 48.55 -16.16 31.59
CA GLY A 173 48.78 -15.11 32.58
C GLY A 173 50.12 -15.22 33.30
N GLU A 174 51.08 -15.98 32.76
CA GLU A 174 52.38 -16.06 33.40
C GLU A 174 53.13 -14.71 33.35
N ARG A 175 54.07 -14.55 34.28
CA ARG A 175 54.84 -13.32 34.47
C ARG A 175 55.54 -12.89 33.17
N GLU A 176 56.13 -13.84 32.46
CA GLU A 176 56.84 -13.65 31.21
C GLU A 176 55.95 -13.03 30.11
N ASP A 177 54.71 -13.47 29.96
CA ASP A 177 53.72 -12.86 29.05
C ASP A 177 53.37 -11.43 29.45
N ILE A 178 53.09 -11.20 30.74
CA ILE A 178 52.71 -9.87 31.24
C ILE A 178 53.89 -8.88 31.14
N GLU A 179 55.13 -9.32 31.36
CA GLU A 179 56.33 -8.50 31.14
C GLU A 179 56.65 -8.29 29.65
N ALA A 180 56.29 -9.22 28.75
CA ALA A 180 56.48 -9.10 27.30
C ALA A 180 55.39 -8.25 26.61
N PHE A 181 54.14 -8.33 27.06
CA PHE A 181 53.03 -7.46 26.63
C PHE A 181 53.19 -6.01 27.13
N GLY A 182 53.89 -5.83 28.25
CA GLY A 182 54.07 -4.54 28.92
C GLY A 182 52.93 -4.28 29.90
N VAL A 183 53.24 -4.26 31.19
CA VAL A 183 52.28 -4.14 32.29
C VAL A 183 51.44 -2.85 32.23
N GLU A 184 51.95 -1.80 31.59
CA GLU A 184 51.24 -0.54 31.35
C GLU A 184 50.07 -0.67 30.35
N ASN A 185 50.05 -1.73 29.53
CA ASN A 185 48.98 -2.04 28.58
C ASN A 185 47.88 -2.92 29.21
N LEU A 186 48.19 -3.64 30.29
CA LEU A 186 47.25 -4.47 31.03
C LEU A 186 46.14 -3.60 31.67
N SER A 187 44.91 -3.80 31.18
CA SER A 187 43.77 -2.97 31.58
C SER A 187 42.46 -3.75 31.70
N PHE A 188 41.57 -3.26 32.56
CA PHE A 188 40.31 -3.94 32.91
C PHE A 188 39.10 -3.06 32.58
N PRO A 189 38.78 -2.84 31.28
CA PRO A 189 37.64 -2.01 30.88
C PRO A 189 36.30 -2.64 31.30
N LEU A 190 36.19 -3.97 31.19
CA LEU A 190 34.99 -4.75 31.48
C LEU A 190 34.94 -5.16 32.95
N LYS A 191 33.79 -4.97 33.61
CA LYS A 191 33.56 -5.44 34.98
C LYS A 191 32.85 -6.78 34.86
N VAL A 192 33.56 -7.85 35.19
CA VAL A 192 33.01 -9.22 35.13
C VAL A 192 32.49 -9.61 36.51
N GLY A 193 31.28 -10.16 36.57
CA GLY A 193 30.76 -10.84 37.75
C GLY A 193 30.06 -12.14 37.36
N ARG A 194 29.85 -13.02 38.31
CA ARG A 194 29.26 -14.35 38.10
C ARG A 194 28.04 -14.56 38.99
N PHE A 195 27.00 -15.17 38.47
CA PHE A 195 25.98 -15.85 39.26
C PHE A 195 26.37 -17.35 39.27
N PRO A 196 26.97 -17.87 40.35
CA PRO A 196 27.21 -19.31 40.52
C PRO A 196 25.85 -19.98 40.79
N VAL A 197 25.29 -20.59 39.75
CA VAL A 197 23.94 -21.18 39.74
C VAL A 197 23.86 -22.31 38.72
N ASP A 198 23.24 -23.42 39.11
CA ASP A 198 22.98 -24.57 38.23
C ASP A 198 21.55 -24.61 37.70
N THR A 199 20.59 -24.14 38.52
CA THR A 199 19.16 -24.29 38.23
C THR A 199 18.48 -22.99 37.83
N ILE A 200 17.36 -23.13 37.11
CA ILE A 200 16.46 -22.03 36.77
C ILE A 200 15.88 -21.42 38.05
N GLU A 201 15.69 -22.22 39.10
CA GLU A 201 15.20 -21.82 40.42
C GLU A 201 16.20 -20.92 41.18
N GLU A 202 17.50 -21.19 41.09
CA GLU A 202 18.56 -20.35 41.68
C GLU A 202 18.78 -19.07 40.88
N SER A 203 18.93 -19.18 39.55
CA SER A 203 19.14 -18.01 38.70
C SER A 203 17.95 -17.04 38.77
N SER A 204 16.70 -17.55 38.75
CA SER A 204 15.50 -16.73 38.94
C SER A 204 15.48 -16.08 40.33
N ARG A 205 15.89 -16.80 41.38
CA ARG A 205 15.97 -16.25 42.75
C ARG A 205 17.00 -15.13 42.87
N MET A 206 18.17 -15.30 42.26
CA MET A 206 19.20 -14.25 42.19
C MET A 206 18.74 -13.02 41.41
N VAL A 207 18.12 -13.22 40.24
CA VAL A 207 17.55 -12.13 39.44
C VAL A 207 16.46 -11.38 40.19
N THR A 208 15.50 -12.09 40.82
CA THR A 208 14.42 -11.46 41.58
C THR A 208 14.95 -10.66 42.77
N ARG A 209 15.80 -11.24 43.64
CA ARG A 209 16.33 -10.50 44.81
C ARG A 209 17.12 -9.26 44.43
N LEU A 210 17.81 -9.28 43.29
CA LEU A 210 18.58 -8.14 42.79
C LEU A 210 17.68 -6.99 42.31
N ILE A 211 16.62 -7.32 41.56
CA ILE A 211 15.64 -6.33 41.11
C ILE A 211 14.86 -5.77 42.31
N ASP A 212 14.42 -6.63 43.25
CA ASP A 212 13.76 -6.21 44.49
C ASP A 212 14.67 -5.31 45.34
N TYR A 213 15.93 -5.70 45.53
CA TYR A 213 16.93 -4.93 46.28
C TYR A 213 17.15 -3.54 45.68
N GLU A 214 17.32 -3.41 44.36
CA GLU A 214 17.56 -2.11 43.72
C GLU A 214 16.30 -1.26 43.55
N SER A 215 15.12 -1.87 43.36
CA SER A 215 13.87 -1.12 43.09
C SER A 215 13.07 -0.79 44.35
N SER A 216 13.10 -1.65 45.37
CA SER A 216 12.25 -1.55 46.56
C SER A 216 12.95 -2.14 47.81
N PRO A 217 14.06 -1.54 48.29
CA PRO A 217 14.77 -2.01 49.47
C PRO A 217 13.87 -2.08 50.72
N GLU A 218 14.07 -3.09 51.58
CA GLU A 218 13.35 -3.24 52.85
C GLU A 218 13.48 -2.00 53.75
N GLU A 219 12.39 -1.60 54.41
CA GLU A 219 12.42 -0.49 55.37
C GLU A 219 13.28 -0.81 56.61
N GLY A 220 14.13 0.13 57.01
CA GLY A 220 14.90 0.06 58.26
C GLY A 220 16.25 0.75 58.16
N ASN A 221 17.02 0.73 59.26
CA ASN A 221 18.37 1.29 59.33
C ASN A 221 19.48 0.30 58.92
N TRP A 222 19.12 -0.84 58.32
CA TRP A 222 20.11 -1.84 57.89
C TRP A 222 21.06 -1.28 56.82
N THR A 223 20.57 -0.40 55.95
CA THR A 223 21.39 0.32 54.95
C THR A 223 22.39 1.28 55.59
N GLU A 224 22.21 1.67 56.85
CA GLU A 224 23.12 2.53 57.61
C GLU A 224 24.12 1.72 58.45
N ARG A 225 23.95 0.40 58.57
CA ARG A 225 24.77 -0.48 59.41
C ARG A 225 25.85 -1.19 58.61
N GLY A 226 27.10 -1.09 59.05
CA GLY A 226 28.21 -1.91 58.55
C GLY A 226 28.67 -2.93 59.60
N VAL A 227 29.06 -4.12 59.16
CA VAL A 227 29.72 -5.13 60.00
C VAL A 227 31.16 -5.28 59.54
N ILE A 228 32.10 -5.07 60.46
CA ILE A 228 33.54 -5.20 60.22
C ILE A 228 34.08 -6.22 61.22
N SER A 229 34.80 -7.22 60.72
CA SER A 229 35.23 -8.37 61.54
C SER A 229 36.64 -8.82 61.20
N SER A 230 37.33 -9.42 62.17
CA SER A 230 38.65 -10.02 61.91
C SER A 230 39.07 -11.05 62.93
N SER A 231 39.66 -12.14 62.45
CA SER A 231 40.34 -13.09 63.33
C SER A 231 41.82 -12.79 63.54
N LEU A 232 42.39 -13.42 64.57
CA LEU A 232 43.82 -13.61 64.71
C LEU A 232 44.31 -14.60 63.65
N MET A 233 45.59 -14.49 63.31
CA MET A 233 46.28 -15.42 62.43
C MET A 233 47.22 -16.34 63.22
N ASP A 234 47.73 -15.87 64.36
CA ASP A 234 48.57 -16.64 65.28
C ASP A 234 48.40 -16.22 66.76
N ARG A 235 49.04 -16.98 67.66
CA ARG A 235 48.70 -17.11 69.09
C ARG A 235 49.04 -15.88 69.96
N PRO A 236 48.09 -14.99 70.30
CA PRO A 236 48.35 -13.61 70.79
C PRO A 236 49.03 -13.46 72.15
N ASN A 237 49.30 -14.54 72.89
CA ASN A 237 49.85 -14.49 74.25
C ASN A 237 51.33 -14.92 74.35
N ILE A 238 52.00 -15.22 73.24
CA ILE A 238 53.45 -15.56 73.20
C ILE A 238 54.09 -14.65 72.13
N PRO A 239 54.95 -13.69 72.46
CA PRO A 239 55.60 -12.84 71.45
C PRO A 239 56.69 -13.56 70.63
N ASP A 240 56.98 -13.05 69.43
CA ASP A 240 58.12 -13.49 68.60
C ASP A 240 59.47 -13.45 69.34
N ASP A 241 60.28 -14.50 69.16
CA ASP A 241 61.73 -14.44 69.38
C ASP A 241 62.45 -14.38 68.01
N PRO A 242 63.12 -13.27 67.65
CA PRO A 242 63.81 -13.14 66.37
C PRO A 242 65.11 -13.97 66.26
N GLU A 243 65.53 -14.71 67.30
CA GLU A 243 66.66 -15.64 67.25
C GLU A 243 66.24 -17.12 67.05
N THR A 244 64.94 -17.47 67.07
CA THR A 244 64.46 -18.86 66.84
C THR A 244 64.19 -19.17 65.35
N PRO A 245 64.49 -20.38 64.84
CA PRO A 245 64.27 -20.75 63.43
C PRO A 245 62.86 -21.28 63.11
N GLU A 246 62.08 -21.63 64.12
CA GLU A 246 60.67 -22.05 64.01
C GLU A 246 59.77 -20.91 64.50
N ASP A 247 58.55 -20.84 63.98
CA ASP A 247 57.58 -19.83 64.41
C ASP A 247 56.98 -20.22 65.76
N GLU A 248 57.43 -19.56 66.82
CA GLU A 248 56.96 -19.76 68.19
C GLU A 248 56.07 -18.60 68.70
N GLY A 249 55.73 -17.62 67.85
CA GLY A 249 55.47 -16.25 68.31
C GLY A 249 54.04 -15.71 68.20
N PHE A 250 54.03 -14.38 68.07
CA PHE A 250 52.93 -13.48 67.73
C PHE A 250 53.55 -12.15 67.29
N ASN A 251 53.37 -11.85 66.02
CA ASN A 251 53.85 -10.67 65.35
C ASN A 251 52.73 -9.62 65.24
N ALA A 252 52.89 -8.50 65.95
CA ALA A 252 51.97 -7.37 65.97
C ALA A 252 51.57 -6.81 64.58
N TYR A 253 52.33 -7.13 63.53
CA TYR A 253 52.13 -6.62 62.18
C TYR A 253 51.50 -7.61 61.21
N LYS A 254 51.49 -8.91 61.51
CA LYS A 254 50.99 -9.99 60.66
C LYS A 254 49.86 -10.81 61.29
N ASP A 255 49.84 -10.91 62.62
CA ASP A 255 49.14 -12.01 63.29
C ASP A 255 47.80 -11.60 63.90
N ASN A 256 47.41 -10.34 63.70
CA ASN A 256 46.10 -9.81 64.05
C ASN A 256 45.53 -8.98 62.89
N ALA A 257 44.54 -9.55 62.19
CA ALA A 257 43.90 -8.90 61.05
C ALA A 257 43.06 -7.66 61.42
N TYR A 258 42.89 -7.35 62.72
CA TYR A 258 42.40 -6.05 63.17
C TYR A 258 43.24 -4.88 62.63
N LYS A 259 44.54 -5.11 62.34
CA LYS A 259 45.41 -4.13 61.69
C LYS A 259 44.91 -3.70 60.31
N ALA A 260 44.35 -4.61 59.51
CA ALA A 260 43.73 -4.29 58.22
C ALA A 260 42.65 -3.20 58.39
N PHE A 261 41.85 -3.30 59.46
CA PHE A 261 40.75 -2.39 59.70
C PHE A 261 41.18 -1.10 60.39
N ALA A 262 41.78 -1.16 61.56
CA ALA A 262 42.01 0.02 62.39
C ALA A 262 43.13 0.95 61.88
N ASN A 263 44.10 0.45 61.11
CA ASN A 263 45.10 1.32 60.45
C ASN A 263 44.71 1.73 59.03
N TYR A 264 44.06 0.84 58.25
CA TYR A 264 43.90 1.05 56.81
C TYR A 264 42.45 1.25 56.33
N THR A 265 41.46 0.48 56.80
CA THR A 265 40.08 0.55 56.29
C THR A 265 39.19 1.57 57.02
N LEU A 266 39.14 1.54 58.36
CA LEU A 266 38.18 2.31 59.17
C LEU A 266 38.28 3.84 58.97
N ARG A 267 39.43 4.35 58.52
CA ARG A 267 39.63 5.77 58.18
C ARG A 267 38.79 6.25 56.98
N TYR A 268 38.34 5.34 56.12
CA TYR A 268 37.52 5.63 54.93
C TYR A 268 36.02 5.48 55.20
N ILE A 269 35.64 4.75 56.25
CA ILE A 269 34.24 4.48 56.60
C ILE A 269 33.60 5.74 57.22
N PRO A 270 32.49 6.26 56.68
CA PRO A 270 31.83 7.45 57.23
C PRO A 270 31.33 7.24 58.67
N ARG A 271 31.65 8.19 59.56
CA ARG A 271 31.20 8.22 60.97
C ARG A 271 29.68 8.44 61.16
N SER A 272 28.93 8.50 60.06
CA SER A 272 27.45 8.52 60.05
C SER A 272 26.84 7.12 60.04
N LEU A 273 27.63 6.08 59.81
CA LEU A 273 27.17 4.69 59.76
C LEU A 273 27.26 4.01 61.13
N ASP A 274 26.35 3.08 61.40
CA ASP A 274 26.31 2.21 62.58
C ASP A 274 27.30 1.05 62.36
N ILE A 275 28.56 1.24 62.76
CA ILE A 275 29.63 0.26 62.52
C ILE A 275 29.77 -0.68 63.71
N ILE A 276 29.32 -1.92 63.51
CA ILE A 276 29.56 -3.03 64.43
C ILE A 276 30.94 -3.63 64.13
N GLN A 277 31.74 -3.79 65.19
CA GLN A 277 33.06 -4.43 65.16
C GLN A 277 32.98 -5.77 65.89
N ALA A 278 33.52 -6.83 65.28
CA ALA A 278 33.50 -8.20 65.80
C ALA A 278 34.86 -8.88 65.54
N HIS A 279 35.75 -8.83 66.53
CA HIS A 279 37.15 -9.20 66.39
C HIS A 279 37.58 -10.17 67.50
N ASP A 280 38.41 -11.16 67.17
CA ASP A 280 39.06 -12.00 68.20
C ASP A 280 39.89 -11.14 69.17
N TYR A 281 40.52 -10.07 68.67
CA TYR A 281 41.43 -9.27 69.46
C TYR A 281 41.64 -7.83 68.95
N GLU A 282 41.23 -6.83 69.72
CA GLU A 282 41.31 -5.41 69.33
C GLU A 282 42.66 -4.72 69.69
N ARG A 283 43.78 -5.46 69.78
CA ARG A 283 45.09 -4.90 70.18
C ARG A 283 46.25 -5.40 69.33
N TYR A 284 47.20 -4.50 69.04
CA TYR A 284 48.36 -4.80 68.21
C TYR A 284 49.52 -5.48 68.95
N GLU A 285 49.90 -5.01 70.13
CA GLU A 285 51.20 -5.35 70.77
C GLU A 285 51.30 -6.78 71.34
N GLY A 286 50.27 -7.62 71.17
CA GLY A 286 50.19 -8.94 71.80
C GLY A 286 49.98 -8.86 73.32
N GLY A 287 49.88 -10.03 73.95
CA GLY A 287 49.73 -10.23 75.40
C GLY A 287 48.39 -9.77 76.00
N PHE A 288 47.86 -10.53 76.95
CA PHE A 288 46.56 -10.29 77.62
C PHE A 288 45.30 -10.61 76.79
N TYR A 289 45.41 -11.32 75.66
CA TYR A 289 44.24 -11.92 75.01
C TYR A 289 43.52 -12.88 75.95
N ASN A 290 42.19 -12.78 76.00
CA ASN A 290 41.28 -13.62 76.79
C ASN A 290 39.83 -13.38 76.34
N LEU A 291 38.91 -14.28 76.71
CA LEU A 291 37.47 -14.27 76.35
C LEU A 291 36.63 -13.05 76.82
N SER A 292 37.25 -11.97 77.32
CA SER A 292 36.58 -10.67 77.61
C SER A 292 37.07 -9.51 76.74
N VAL A 293 37.95 -9.79 75.77
CA VAL A 293 38.37 -8.88 74.70
C VAL A 293 38.30 -9.56 73.31
N ASP A 294 37.60 -10.69 73.29
CA ASP A 294 37.24 -11.50 72.14
C ASP A 294 35.75 -11.28 71.88
N HIS A 295 35.43 -10.86 70.66
CA HIS A 295 34.09 -10.50 70.20
C HIS A 295 33.70 -11.29 68.94
N LEU A 296 34.31 -12.46 68.69
CA LEU A 296 34.08 -13.25 67.50
C LEU A 296 34.03 -14.76 67.82
N ASP A 297 32.83 -15.32 67.83
CA ASP A 297 32.56 -16.76 68.04
C ASP A 297 31.81 -17.40 66.86
N ASP A 298 31.56 -18.72 66.97
CA ASP A 298 30.84 -19.54 65.99
C ASP A 298 29.39 -19.11 65.74
N SER A 299 28.78 -18.34 66.64
CA SER A 299 27.45 -17.76 66.47
C SER A 299 27.47 -16.33 65.89
N THR A 300 28.62 -15.65 65.93
CA THR A 300 28.71 -14.20 65.79
C THR A 300 28.44 -13.74 64.36
N LEU A 301 29.17 -14.25 63.36
CA LEU A 301 28.99 -13.79 61.97
C LEU A 301 27.60 -14.15 61.41
N PRO A 302 27.07 -15.39 61.59
CA PRO A 302 25.72 -15.73 61.15
C PRO A 302 24.64 -14.84 61.80
N THR A 303 24.81 -14.50 63.09
CA THR A 303 23.92 -13.59 63.82
C THR A 303 24.00 -12.15 63.30
N LEU A 304 25.21 -11.61 63.09
CA LEU A 304 25.39 -10.24 62.62
C LEU A 304 24.90 -10.03 61.18
N ILE A 305 25.09 -11.02 60.30
CA ILE A 305 24.54 -11.00 58.95
C ILE A 305 23.01 -11.10 59.00
N SER A 306 22.45 -12.05 59.76
CA SER A 306 20.99 -12.24 59.89
C SER A 306 20.24 -11.03 60.49
N ASN A 307 20.90 -10.22 61.31
CA ASN A 307 20.36 -8.95 61.82
C ASN A 307 20.15 -7.88 60.72
N GLY A 308 20.69 -8.09 59.51
CA GLY A 308 20.64 -7.19 58.36
C GLY A 308 21.67 -6.07 58.44
N CYS A 309 22.47 -5.90 57.39
CA CYS A 309 23.48 -4.84 57.26
C CYS A 309 23.71 -4.46 55.79
N SER A 310 24.21 -3.25 55.57
CA SER A 310 24.58 -2.67 54.28
C SER A 310 25.78 -3.36 53.66
N PHE A 311 26.77 -3.66 54.51
CA PHE A 311 27.95 -4.41 54.15
C PHE A 311 28.45 -5.25 55.32
N PHE A 312 29.08 -6.36 54.97
CA PHE A 312 29.82 -7.23 55.88
C PHE A 312 31.23 -7.40 55.30
N THR A 313 32.25 -7.31 56.15
CA THR A 313 33.62 -7.52 55.70
C THR A 313 34.48 -8.19 56.77
N PHE A 314 35.34 -9.09 56.31
CA PHE A 314 36.21 -9.93 57.12
C PHE A 314 37.65 -9.83 56.59
N ALA A 315 38.63 -9.82 57.48
CA ALA A 315 40.01 -10.15 57.15
C ALA A 315 40.51 -11.12 58.24
N GLY A 316 41.14 -12.22 57.85
CA GLY A 316 41.40 -13.28 58.81
C GLY A 316 41.79 -14.60 58.16
N GLN A 317 41.75 -15.67 58.95
CA GLN A 317 42.10 -17.02 58.52
C GLN A 317 40.88 -17.75 57.90
N SER A 318 41.14 -18.66 56.96
CA SER A 318 40.19 -19.65 56.45
C SER A 318 40.72 -21.07 56.67
N PHE A 319 39.85 -22.06 56.59
CA PHE A 319 40.23 -23.48 56.47
C PHE A 319 40.17 -23.92 55.00
N TYR A 320 41.33 -24.05 54.35
CA TYR A 320 41.42 -24.35 52.91
C TYR A 320 42.11 -25.70 52.62
N ASP A 321 43.03 -26.15 53.47
CA ASP A 321 43.65 -27.48 53.39
C ASP A 321 42.93 -28.50 54.29
N VAL A 322 41.76 -28.97 53.83
CA VAL A 322 40.96 -30.00 54.52
C VAL A 322 41.31 -31.40 54.01
N ASP A 323 41.63 -31.55 52.72
CA ASP A 323 41.87 -32.86 52.10
C ASP A 323 43.26 -33.46 52.44
N ALA A 324 44.24 -32.67 52.91
CA ALA A 324 45.42 -33.22 53.59
C ALA A 324 45.16 -33.60 55.07
N GLY A 325 43.97 -33.32 55.60
CA GLY A 325 43.53 -33.72 56.95
C GLY A 325 44.05 -32.82 58.09
N ASN A 326 44.51 -31.61 57.78
CA ASN A 326 45.11 -30.68 58.76
C ASN A 326 44.09 -29.77 59.47
N SER A 327 42.87 -29.67 58.94
CA SER A 327 41.84 -28.69 59.33
C SER A 327 40.53 -29.36 59.81
N PRO A 328 39.62 -28.64 60.49
CA PRO A 328 38.22 -29.06 60.68
C PRO A 328 37.53 -29.39 59.33
N PRO A 329 36.47 -30.22 59.34
CA PRO A 329 36.00 -30.93 58.15
C PRO A 329 35.23 -30.10 57.11
N LEU A 330 35.06 -28.79 57.33
CA LEU A 330 34.36 -27.89 56.41
C LEU A 330 35.38 -26.98 55.73
N ALA A 331 35.58 -27.19 54.43
CA ALA A 331 36.48 -26.40 53.60
C ALA A 331 35.93 -24.99 53.36
N TYR A 332 36.81 -24.10 52.89
CA TYR A 332 36.55 -22.73 52.45
C TYR A 332 35.87 -21.81 53.49
N SER A 333 35.76 -22.30 54.73
CA SER A 333 35.06 -21.68 55.83
C SER A 333 35.96 -20.70 56.57
N LEU A 334 35.39 -19.60 57.06
CA LEU A 334 36.13 -18.61 57.86
C LEU A 334 36.48 -19.19 59.23
N ALA A 335 37.65 -18.83 59.74
CA ALA A 335 38.14 -19.25 61.05
C ALA A 335 38.18 -18.08 62.05
N HIS A 336 37.78 -18.35 63.30
CA HIS A 336 38.03 -17.48 64.46
C HIS A 336 38.96 -18.18 65.44
N TYR A 337 39.76 -17.43 66.19
CA TYR A 337 40.66 -18.00 67.19
C TYR A 337 39.88 -18.46 68.42
N ARG A 338 40.05 -19.71 68.81
CA ARG A 338 39.26 -20.34 69.88
C ARG A 338 40.15 -20.95 70.95
N VAL A 339 40.00 -20.46 72.18
CA VAL A 339 40.73 -20.94 73.35
C VAL A 339 39.81 -21.16 74.55
N ASP A 340 39.44 -22.43 74.79
CA ASP A 340 38.65 -22.83 75.95
C ASP A 340 39.45 -22.67 77.27
N SER A 341 40.78 -22.86 77.25
CA SER A 341 41.75 -22.26 78.21
C SER A 341 43.22 -22.60 77.90
N GLY A 342 44.05 -21.59 77.58
CA GLY A 342 45.50 -21.73 77.37
C GLY A 342 45.95 -21.74 75.90
N THR A 343 47.25 -21.52 75.65
CA THR A 343 47.80 -21.45 74.28
C THR A 343 47.87 -22.82 73.62
N VAL A 344 47.11 -23.00 72.53
CA VAL A 344 47.11 -24.22 71.70
C VAL A 344 47.81 -23.91 70.36
N PRO A 345 48.72 -24.77 69.86
CA PRO A 345 49.36 -24.59 68.56
C PRO A 345 48.51 -25.14 67.39
N GLY A 346 48.72 -24.61 66.19
CA GLY A 346 48.12 -25.08 64.94
C GLY A 346 46.60 -24.95 64.86
N ALA A 347 45.99 -25.65 63.90
CA ALA A 347 44.55 -25.60 63.62
C ALA A 347 43.64 -25.90 64.84
N SER A 348 44.15 -26.63 65.85
CA SER A 348 43.44 -26.85 67.12
C SER A 348 43.27 -25.61 68.01
N GLY A 349 43.83 -24.45 67.63
CA GLY A 349 43.55 -23.15 68.22
C GLY A 349 42.45 -22.35 67.51
N TYR A 350 41.74 -22.93 66.53
CA TYR A 350 40.72 -22.23 65.73
C TYR A 350 39.35 -22.93 65.75
N GLY A 351 38.29 -22.14 65.68
CA GLY A 351 36.91 -22.56 65.46
C GLY A 351 36.37 -22.03 64.12
N LEU A 352 35.18 -22.50 63.74
CA LEU A 352 34.47 -22.09 62.52
C LEU A 352 33.71 -20.80 62.82
N ALA A 353 33.93 -19.74 62.03
CA ALA A 353 33.31 -18.42 62.21
C ALA A 353 32.14 -18.18 61.23
N LEU A 354 32.23 -18.76 60.03
CA LEU A 354 31.17 -18.79 59.02
C LEU A 354 31.47 -19.92 58.04
N THR A 355 30.52 -20.83 57.86
CA THR A 355 30.61 -21.98 56.94
C THR A 355 29.59 -21.89 55.82
N TYR A 356 29.73 -22.70 54.76
CA TYR A 356 28.67 -22.86 53.76
C TYR A 356 27.37 -23.41 54.38
N GLU A 357 27.42 -24.17 55.48
CA GLU A 357 26.23 -24.68 56.17
C GLU A 357 25.48 -23.57 56.92
N ASP A 358 26.19 -22.62 57.54
CA ASP A 358 25.59 -21.45 58.21
C ASP A 358 24.88 -20.53 57.23
N VAL A 359 25.44 -20.40 56.01
CA VAL A 359 24.90 -19.58 54.91
C VAL A 359 23.46 -19.98 54.56
N TRP A 360 23.14 -21.28 54.53
CA TRP A 360 21.78 -21.79 54.30
C TRP A 360 20.81 -21.53 55.47
N ASN A 361 21.31 -21.11 56.63
CA ASN A 361 20.53 -20.79 57.83
C ASN A 361 20.43 -19.28 58.12
N LEU A 362 20.97 -18.43 57.24
CA LEU A 362 20.86 -16.97 57.35
C LEU A 362 19.41 -16.50 57.17
N SER A 363 19.01 -15.49 57.96
CA SER A 363 17.61 -15.05 58.09
C SER A 363 17.41 -13.53 57.93
N ASN A 364 18.29 -12.86 57.18
CA ASN A 364 18.19 -11.43 56.91
C ASN A 364 17.11 -11.02 55.89
N GLY A 365 16.53 -11.95 55.12
CA GLY A 365 15.60 -11.59 54.04
C GLY A 365 16.29 -10.78 52.95
N ASN A 366 15.64 -9.75 52.41
CA ASN A 366 16.20 -8.89 51.36
C ASN A 366 17.15 -7.79 51.91
N ARG A 367 17.46 -7.79 53.22
CA ARG A 367 18.45 -6.91 53.87
C ARG A 367 19.87 -7.46 53.66
N LEU A 368 20.26 -7.52 52.39
CA LEU A 368 21.42 -8.25 51.86
C LEU A 368 22.68 -7.36 51.85
N PRO A 369 23.74 -7.66 52.62
CA PRO A 369 24.99 -6.91 52.58
C PRO A 369 25.78 -7.11 51.28
N VAL A 370 26.56 -6.09 50.91
CA VAL A 370 27.76 -6.24 50.09
C VAL A 370 28.85 -6.93 50.92
N VAL A 371 29.38 -8.05 50.44
CA VAL A 371 30.40 -8.83 51.17
C VAL A 371 31.78 -8.73 50.53
N TYR A 372 32.80 -8.43 51.34
CA TYR A 372 34.22 -8.55 50.95
C TYR A 372 34.99 -9.33 52.02
N ILE A 373 35.57 -10.46 51.64
CA ILE A 373 36.34 -11.36 52.52
C ILE A 373 37.80 -11.35 52.08
N SER A 374 38.70 -10.93 52.98
CA SER A 374 40.15 -10.90 52.80
C SER A 374 40.81 -12.08 53.53
N SER A 375 40.59 -13.29 53.01
CA SER A 375 41.19 -14.54 53.48
C SER A 375 41.39 -15.52 52.31
N CYS A 376 42.04 -16.66 52.54
CA CYS A 376 42.30 -17.70 51.54
C CYS A 376 41.02 -18.46 51.14
N ASP A 377 40.93 -18.88 49.86
CA ASP A 377 40.01 -19.85 49.24
C ASP A 377 38.49 -19.72 49.49
N SER A 378 38.05 -18.68 50.21
CA SER A 378 36.66 -18.40 50.60
C SER A 378 35.63 -18.44 49.46
N ALA A 379 36.09 -18.26 48.21
CA ALA A 379 35.30 -18.19 47.00
C ALA A 379 35.78 -19.18 45.93
N ASN A 380 36.25 -20.38 46.30
CA ASN A 380 36.59 -21.42 45.32
C ASN A 380 35.32 -22.03 44.68
N PHE A 381 34.76 -21.30 43.72
CA PHE A 381 33.60 -21.65 42.89
C PHE A 381 33.87 -22.77 41.86
N SER A 382 34.82 -23.67 42.15
CA SER A 382 35.08 -24.90 41.38
C SER A 382 35.18 -26.14 42.25
N ASP A 383 34.80 -26.04 43.53
CA ASP A 383 34.66 -27.19 44.41
C ASP A 383 33.44 -28.04 44.01
N PRO A 384 33.59 -29.33 43.62
CA PRO A 384 32.47 -30.16 43.13
C PRO A 384 31.46 -30.62 44.21
N GLY A 385 31.29 -29.84 45.28
CA GLY A 385 30.34 -30.04 46.36
C GLY A 385 29.86 -28.73 46.98
N ASP A 386 30.05 -27.61 46.29
CA ASP A 386 29.58 -26.26 46.61
C ASP A 386 29.95 -25.80 48.03
N ARG A 387 31.12 -26.24 48.54
CA ARG A 387 31.54 -25.99 49.93
C ARG A 387 32.07 -24.56 50.14
N SER A 388 32.13 -23.72 49.10
CA SER A 388 32.59 -22.34 49.21
C SER A 388 31.51 -21.41 49.78
N LEU A 389 31.85 -20.15 50.06
CA LEU A 389 30.89 -19.17 50.59
C LEU A 389 30.02 -18.53 49.49
N GLU A 390 30.11 -19.00 48.24
CA GLU A 390 29.28 -18.51 47.12
C GLU A 390 27.78 -18.63 47.33
N GLY A 391 27.34 -19.64 48.10
CA GLY A 391 25.95 -19.77 48.57
C GLY A 391 25.38 -18.49 49.20
N LEU A 392 26.24 -17.58 49.69
CA LEU A 392 25.83 -16.26 50.17
C LEU A 392 24.95 -15.52 49.16
N VAL A 393 25.19 -15.61 47.84
CA VAL A 393 24.43 -14.81 46.87
C VAL A 393 23.08 -15.45 46.47
N TYR A 394 22.88 -16.77 46.68
CA TYR A 394 21.67 -17.51 46.28
C TYR A 394 20.92 -18.27 47.40
N ALA A 395 21.40 -18.28 48.65
CA ALA A 395 20.72 -18.85 49.80
C ALA A 395 19.30 -18.27 49.98
N PRO A 396 18.27 -19.07 50.36
CA PRO A 396 16.87 -18.70 50.16
C PRO A 396 16.38 -17.55 51.04
N ASP A 397 16.59 -17.64 52.36
CA ASP A 397 15.98 -16.76 53.37
C ASP A 397 16.89 -15.60 53.83
N GLY A 398 18.04 -15.42 53.17
CA GLY A 398 19.04 -14.41 53.50
C GLY A 398 20.27 -14.45 52.59
N GLY A 399 21.43 -14.16 53.16
CA GLY A 399 22.71 -14.15 52.47
C GLY A 399 23.23 -12.73 52.20
N ALA A 400 23.77 -12.51 51.00
CA ALA A 400 24.40 -11.29 50.50
C ALA A 400 23.84 -10.89 49.12
N ILE A 401 24.07 -9.64 48.71
CA ILE A 401 23.68 -9.16 47.36
C ILE A 401 24.82 -9.35 46.35
N CYS A 402 26.07 -9.31 46.83
CA CYS A 402 27.26 -9.71 46.10
C CYS A 402 28.34 -10.13 47.10
N PHE A 403 29.27 -10.98 46.65
CA PHE A 403 30.38 -11.52 47.44
C PHE A 403 31.69 -11.42 46.66
N ILE A 404 32.73 -10.88 47.31
CA ILE A 404 34.11 -10.85 46.82
C ILE A 404 34.99 -11.65 47.78
N GLY A 405 35.75 -12.61 47.25
CA GLY A 405 36.65 -13.46 48.00
C GLY A 405 37.74 -14.07 47.12
N SER A 406 38.70 -14.74 47.77
CA SER A 406 39.85 -15.43 47.14
C SER A 406 39.44 -16.82 46.64
N THR A 407 39.87 -17.22 45.43
CA THR A 407 39.69 -18.59 44.89
C THR A 407 40.78 -19.57 45.34
N GLY A 408 41.99 -19.09 45.63
CA GLY A 408 43.09 -19.87 46.20
C GLY A 408 43.72 -19.21 47.43
N VAL A 409 44.95 -19.60 47.77
CA VAL A 409 45.71 -19.03 48.90
C VAL A 409 46.12 -17.59 48.59
N SER A 410 45.81 -16.64 49.48
CA SER A 410 46.14 -15.21 49.30
C SER A 410 47.25 -14.73 50.24
N TRP A 411 47.94 -13.67 49.84
CA TRP A 411 49.06 -13.07 50.57
C TRP A 411 48.65 -11.75 51.24
N ARG A 412 48.90 -11.62 52.55
CA ARG A 412 48.53 -10.44 53.36
C ARG A 412 49.47 -9.24 53.12
N GLY A 413 50.76 -9.52 52.92
CA GLY A 413 51.77 -8.59 52.45
C GLY A 413 52.15 -7.45 53.39
N GLU A 414 52.17 -7.68 54.69
CA GLU A 414 52.41 -6.66 55.71
C GLU A 414 53.89 -6.36 55.97
N GLY A 415 54.15 -5.10 56.32
CA GLY A 415 55.31 -4.69 57.10
C GLY A 415 54.86 -3.90 58.33
N GLU A 416 55.81 -3.28 59.03
CA GLU A 416 55.53 -2.42 60.20
C GLU A 416 54.51 -1.32 59.87
N ASP A 417 54.83 -0.43 58.91
CA ASP A 417 54.01 0.72 58.50
C ASP A 417 53.20 0.52 57.20
N TYR A 418 53.20 -0.67 56.59
CA TYR A 418 52.58 -0.91 55.28
C TYR A 418 51.85 -2.25 55.14
N SER A 419 51.06 -2.38 54.07
CA SER A 419 50.64 -3.64 53.47
C SER A 419 50.65 -3.48 51.95
N LEU A 420 50.90 -4.58 51.23
CA LEU A 420 50.91 -4.67 49.77
C LEU A 420 49.92 -5.71 49.21
N GLY A 421 49.47 -6.69 50.00
CA GLY A 421 48.59 -7.78 49.58
C GLY A 421 47.11 -7.57 49.95
N ASN A 422 46.41 -8.63 50.36
CA ASN A 422 44.96 -8.59 50.55
C ASN A 422 44.47 -7.53 51.57
N TRP A 423 45.26 -7.22 52.61
CA TRP A 423 44.96 -6.15 53.57
C TRP A 423 45.11 -4.73 52.97
N TYR A 424 45.89 -4.57 51.90
CA TYR A 424 45.88 -3.36 51.06
C TYR A 424 44.64 -3.37 50.16
N LEU A 425 44.34 -4.49 49.49
CA LEU A 425 43.20 -4.60 48.58
C LEU A 425 41.86 -4.27 49.27
N ILE A 426 41.54 -4.89 50.41
CA ILE A 426 40.32 -4.62 51.19
C ILE A 426 40.20 -3.14 51.59
N SER A 427 41.30 -2.52 52.00
CA SER A 427 41.34 -1.10 52.40
C SER A 427 41.06 -0.16 51.22
N ARG A 428 41.66 -0.43 50.05
CA ARG A 428 41.47 0.35 48.83
C ARG A 428 40.11 0.11 48.19
N PHE A 429 39.57 -1.11 48.28
CA PHE A 429 38.20 -1.43 47.88
C PHE A 429 37.20 -0.56 48.65
N TRP A 430 37.32 -0.52 49.99
CA TRP A 430 36.38 0.26 50.81
C TRP A 430 36.53 1.78 50.65
N ASP A 431 37.74 2.32 50.41
CA ASP A 431 37.93 3.73 49.99
C ASP A 431 37.11 4.05 48.73
N ARG A 432 37.16 3.17 47.71
CA ARG A 432 36.41 3.34 46.47
C ARG A 432 34.91 3.15 46.66
N MET A 433 34.51 2.10 47.38
CA MET A 433 33.11 1.73 47.59
C MET A 433 32.36 2.80 48.39
N MET A 434 32.99 3.43 49.38
CA MET A 434 32.42 4.56 50.13
C MET A 434 32.28 5.85 49.30
N LEU A 435 32.79 5.89 48.07
CA LEU A 435 32.60 6.98 47.11
C LEU A 435 31.59 6.62 45.99
N THR A 436 31.51 5.35 45.57
CA THR A 436 30.71 4.90 44.42
C THR A 436 29.37 4.29 44.79
N ASN A 437 29.29 3.55 45.90
CA ASN A 437 28.26 2.53 46.17
C ASN A 437 28.11 1.47 45.06
N ARG A 438 29.15 1.21 44.27
CA ARG A 438 29.13 0.20 43.20
C ARG A 438 30.28 -0.78 43.39
N PRO A 439 30.04 -2.04 43.80
CA PRO A 439 31.12 -2.91 44.24
C PRO A 439 31.90 -3.52 43.06
N GLY A 440 31.24 -3.87 41.95
CA GLY A 440 31.93 -4.33 40.73
C GLY A 440 32.85 -3.25 40.14
N ASP A 441 32.33 -2.05 39.91
CA ASP A 441 33.12 -0.86 39.55
C ASP A 441 34.31 -0.61 40.49
N SER A 442 34.15 -0.92 41.79
CA SER A 442 35.19 -0.71 42.79
C SER A 442 36.28 -1.79 42.75
N LEU A 443 35.93 -3.05 42.48
CA LEU A 443 36.90 -4.14 42.35
C LEU A 443 37.78 -4.00 41.11
N TYR A 444 37.22 -3.69 39.93
CA TYR A 444 38.02 -3.56 38.71
C TYR A 444 38.81 -2.25 38.66
N TRP A 445 38.28 -1.17 39.24
CA TRP A 445 39.09 0.02 39.52
C TRP A 445 40.27 -0.32 40.44
N LEU A 446 40.07 -1.18 41.46
CA LEU A 446 41.13 -1.61 42.37
C LEU A 446 42.18 -2.46 41.64
N LYS A 447 41.78 -3.47 40.84
CA LYS A 447 42.74 -4.25 40.03
C LYS A 447 43.56 -3.34 39.11
N GLN A 448 42.95 -2.32 38.50
CA GLN A 448 43.67 -1.34 37.68
C GLN A 448 44.59 -0.40 38.50
N ASP A 449 44.17 0.05 39.69
CA ASP A 449 45.00 0.86 40.60
C ASP A 449 46.19 0.04 41.13
N TYR A 450 45.97 -1.24 41.42
CA TYR A 450 46.97 -2.19 41.90
C TYR A 450 48.04 -2.47 40.84
N VAL A 451 47.66 -2.80 39.60
CA VAL A 451 48.59 -2.91 38.46
C VAL A 451 49.40 -1.62 38.28
N ARG A 452 48.73 -0.46 38.20
CA ARG A 452 49.38 0.83 37.96
C ARG A 452 50.33 1.27 39.08
N THR A 453 50.00 1.02 40.34
CA THR A 453 50.73 1.58 41.49
C THR A 453 51.65 0.59 42.18
N LYS A 454 51.32 -0.70 42.20
CA LYS A 454 52.04 -1.71 42.99
C LYS A 454 52.94 -2.64 42.21
N TRP A 455 52.74 -2.83 40.89
CA TRP A 455 53.67 -3.66 40.10
C TRP A 455 55.14 -3.28 40.30
N GLY A 456 55.45 -1.97 40.33
CA GLY A 456 56.81 -1.46 40.55
C GLY A 456 57.36 -1.62 41.96
N GLU A 457 56.51 -1.80 42.97
CA GLU A 457 56.91 -1.95 44.39
C GLU A 457 57.24 -3.42 44.75
N PHE A 458 56.66 -4.39 44.04
CA PHE A 458 56.88 -5.81 44.31
C PHE A 458 58.26 -6.30 43.80
N ALA A 459 59.04 -6.89 44.71
CA ALA A 459 60.30 -7.57 44.37
C ALA A 459 60.07 -8.94 43.67
N THR A 460 59.02 -9.64 44.07
CA THR A 460 58.54 -10.92 43.51
C THR A 460 57.24 -10.63 42.76
N LYS A 461 57.21 -10.83 41.44
CA LYS A 461 56.02 -10.54 40.60
C LYS A 461 54.97 -11.62 40.72
N GLU A 462 55.42 -12.83 40.91
CA GLU A 462 54.66 -14.06 41.11
C GLU A 462 53.64 -13.86 42.25
N VAL A 463 54.08 -13.27 43.38
CA VAL A 463 53.21 -12.91 44.53
C VAL A 463 52.28 -11.72 44.26
N PHE A 464 52.60 -10.84 43.30
CA PHE A 464 51.67 -9.81 42.84
C PHE A 464 50.53 -10.43 42.00
N LEU A 465 50.84 -11.42 41.16
CA LEU A 465 49.87 -12.09 40.28
C LEU A 465 48.79 -12.84 41.08
N ILE A 466 49.16 -13.54 42.17
CA ILE A 466 48.21 -14.13 43.14
C ILE A 466 47.06 -13.17 43.46
N GLU A 467 47.42 -11.99 43.99
CA GLU A 467 46.49 -10.98 44.48
C GLU A 467 45.67 -10.32 43.36
N LEU A 468 46.23 -10.28 42.15
CA LEU A 468 45.51 -9.81 40.96
C LEU A 468 44.47 -10.82 40.49
N TYR A 469 44.77 -12.13 40.55
CA TYR A 469 43.95 -13.19 39.96
C TYR A 469 42.92 -13.78 40.92
N THR A 470 43.28 -14.01 42.19
CA THR A 470 42.46 -14.78 43.14
C THR A 470 41.12 -14.12 43.51
N TYR A 471 41.07 -12.78 43.56
CA TYR A 471 39.87 -12.05 43.98
C TYR A 471 38.82 -11.94 42.86
N ASN A 472 37.75 -12.72 42.96
CA ASN A 472 36.65 -12.80 42.00
C ASN A 472 35.37 -12.11 42.52
N PHE A 473 34.37 -11.91 41.66
CA PHE A 473 33.13 -11.19 41.98
C PHE A 473 31.88 -12.05 41.74
N MET A 474 31.21 -12.44 42.83
CA MET A 474 29.91 -13.13 42.78
C MET A 474 28.78 -12.12 42.96
N GLY A 475 27.77 -12.19 42.09
CA GLY A 475 26.71 -11.19 41.94
C GLY A 475 26.87 -10.34 40.68
N ASP A 476 26.03 -9.30 40.56
CA ASP A 476 25.98 -8.43 39.38
C ASP A 476 27.05 -7.33 39.43
N PRO A 477 27.96 -7.24 38.45
CA PRO A 477 29.02 -6.23 38.44
C PRO A 477 28.50 -4.78 38.30
N ALA A 478 27.27 -4.58 37.83
CA ALA A 478 26.61 -3.27 37.72
C ALA A 478 25.78 -2.85 38.95
N LEU A 479 25.78 -3.67 40.02
CA LEU A 479 25.00 -3.46 41.24
C LEU A 479 25.13 -2.04 41.84
N ARG A 480 23.99 -1.40 42.09
CA ARG A 480 23.85 -0.16 42.87
C ARG A 480 23.53 -0.49 44.34
N ALA A 481 24.53 -0.46 45.22
CA ALA A 481 24.38 -0.86 46.62
C ALA A 481 23.85 0.25 47.55
N TRP A 482 23.15 -0.12 48.61
CA TRP A 482 22.66 0.82 49.64
C TRP A 482 23.69 1.01 50.75
N ILE A 483 24.18 2.24 50.93
CA ILE A 483 25.07 2.63 52.05
C ILE A 483 24.63 4.03 52.55
N GLY A 484 23.79 4.06 53.58
CA GLY A 484 23.11 5.25 54.13
C GLY A 484 21.58 5.26 53.89
N GLU A 485 20.89 6.32 54.34
CA GLU A 485 19.45 6.55 54.06
C GLU A 485 19.17 6.58 52.54
N PRO A 486 18.30 5.69 52.00
CA PRO A 486 17.86 5.76 50.61
C PRO A 486 16.96 6.98 50.36
N ALA A 487 17.29 7.80 49.36
CA ALA A 487 16.56 9.01 49.02
C ALA A 487 15.41 8.74 48.04
N VAL A 488 14.20 9.13 48.43
CA VAL A 488 13.03 9.14 47.54
C VAL A 488 13.01 10.40 46.69
N VAL A 489 12.95 10.22 45.37
CA VAL A 489 12.83 11.28 44.37
C VAL A 489 11.44 11.28 43.72
N ARG A 490 11.18 12.27 42.85
CA ARG A 490 9.97 12.42 42.04
C ARG A 490 10.30 13.02 40.69
N ILE A 491 9.76 12.44 39.63
CA ILE A 491 9.81 12.97 38.27
C ILE A 491 8.71 14.03 38.10
N GLN A 492 9.09 15.23 37.65
CA GLN A 492 8.19 16.25 37.12
C GLN A 492 8.37 16.30 35.60
N ASN A 493 7.48 15.62 34.88
CA ASN A 493 7.36 15.78 33.42
C ASN A 493 6.74 17.15 33.12
N THR A 494 7.16 17.79 32.02
CA THR A 494 6.72 19.13 31.62
C THR A 494 6.06 19.21 30.25
N SER A 495 5.98 18.09 29.52
CA SER A 495 5.38 17.94 28.19
C SER A 495 4.29 16.85 28.20
N SER A 496 3.32 16.95 27.28
CA SER A 496 2.10 16.13 27.28
C SER A 496 1.98 15.12 26.14
N GLU A 497 2.69 15.34 25.03
CA GLU A 497 2.67 14.47 23.84
C GLU A 497 4.10 14.36 23.29
N HIS A 498 4.45 13.18 22.79
CA HIS A 498 5.77 12.84 22.29
C HIS A 498 5.67 11.88 21.10
N TYR A 499 6.54 12.05 20.12
CA TYR A 499 6.48 11.32 18.85
C TYR A 499 7.82 10.62 18.54
N ALA A 500 7.76 9.57 17.72
CA ALA A 500 8.93 8.83 17.25
C ALA A 500 9.90 9.73 16.45
N GLY A 501 11.14 9.27 16.25
CA GLY A 501 12.20 10.08 15.69
C GLY A 501 12.80 11.05 16.72
N GLY A 502 13.36 12.16 16.23
CA GLY A 502 14.16 13.10 17.02
C GLY A 502 13.34 14.01 17.93
N ASP A 503 13.48 13.84 19.24
CA ASP A 503 12.85 14.67 20.29
C ASP A 503 13.83 14.96 21.43
N THR A 504 13.47 15.82 22.39
CA THR A 504 14.25 16.05 23.62
C THR A 504 13.35 16.30 24.82
N PHE A 505 13.39 15.36 25.76
CA PHE A 505 12.57 15.36 26.97
C PHE A 505 13.19 16.22 28.06
N ASP A 506 12.57 17.37 28.34
CA ASP A 506 12.92 18.27 29.43
C ASP A 506 12.25 17.83 30.74
N LEU A 507 12.98 17.03 31.53
CA LEU A 507 12.52 16.47 32.79
C LEU A 507 13.13 17.21 33.98
N ARG A 508 12.41 17.24 35.11
CA ARG A 508 12.93 17.77 36.38
C ARG A 508 12.76 16.78 37.53
N VAL A 509 13.87 16.40 38.15
CA VAL A 509 13.91 15.51 39.32
C VAL A 509 13.97 16.34 40.61
N THR A 510 13.09 16.00 41.55
CA THR A 510 13.05 16.63 42.87
C THR A 510 12.99 15.60 43.99
N ASN A 511 13.46 15.94 45.20
CA ASN A 511 13.33 15.06 46.37
C ASN A 511 11.93 15.16 47.01
N ARG A 512 11.68 14.37 48.07
CA ARG A 512 10.44 14.42 48.88
C ARG A 512 10.02 15.80 49.42
N PHE A 513 10.89 16.81 49.36
CA PHE A 513 10.62 18.21 49.77
C PHE A 513 10.55 19.20 48.58
N GLY A 514 10.54 18.72 47.33
CA GLY A 514 10.49 19.56 46.13
C GLY A 514 11.79 20.30 45.80
N SER A 515 12.89 19.99 46.50
CA SER A 515 14.23 20.52 46.19
C SER A 515 14.84 19.73 45.03
N PRO A 516 15.64 20.38 44.15
CA PRO A 516 16.24 19.70 43.01
C PRO A 516 17.25 18.62 43.41
N VAL A 517 17.37 17.58 42.59
CA VAL A 517 18.35 16.50 42.76
C VAL A 517 19.31 16.50 41.57
N ALA A 518 20.59 16.75 41.82
CA ALA A 518 21.65 16.79 40.82
C ALA A 518 22.42 15.47 40.75
N ASN A 519 23.02 15.17 39.61
CA ASN A 519 23.75 13.93 39.32
C ASN A 519 22.88 12.64 39.43
N ALA A 520 21.57 12.76 39.26
CA ALA A 520 20.70 11.61 39.06
C ALA A 520 20.73 11.20 37.58
N GLU A 521 20.82 9.90 37.32
CA GLU A 521 20.80 9.29 36.00
C GLU A 521 19.34 9.12 35.56
N VAL A 522 18.99 9.66 34.40
CA VAL A 522 17.62 9.69 33.86
C VAL A 522 17.60 8.94 32.55
N THR A 523 16.94 7.78 32.53
CA THR A 523 16.91 6.85 31.41
C THR A 523 15.51 6.77 30.80
N PHE A 524 15.44 6.82 29.47
CA PHE A 524 14.31 6.38 28.68
C PHE A 524 14.59 4.98 28.12
N TYR A 525 13.61 4.09 28.26
CA TYR A 525 13.60 2.76 27.66
C TYR A 525 12.28 2.55 26.91
N LEU A 526 12.33 2.19 25.62
CA LEU A 526 11.14 1.91 24.82
C LEU A 526 10.90 0.40 24.75
N ASN A 527 9.80 -0.09 25.32
CA ASN A 527 9.53 -1.52 25.50
C ASN A 527 9.36 -2.27 24.16
N THR A 528 8.97 -1.56 23.08
CA THR A 528 8.71 -2.15 21.76
C THR A 528 9.97 -2.39 20.94
N THR A 529 11.04 -1.61 21.16
CA THR A 529 12.26 -1.62 20.33
C THR A 529 13.53 -1.95 21.12
N GLY A 530 13.49 -1.84 22.45
CA GLY A 530 14.67 -1.99 23.31
C GLY A 530 15.63 -0.80 23.26
N GLU A 531 15.23 0.32 22.62
CA GLU A 531 16.05 1.53 22.53
C GLU A 531 16.20 2.20 23.91
N VAL A 532 17.44 2.55 24.26
CA VAL A 532 17.83 3.17 25.53
C VAL A 532 18.48 4.52 25.27
N PHE A 533 17.96 5.58 25.88
CA PHE A 533 18.56 6.92 25.88
C PHE A 533 18.74 7.38 27.33
N SER A 534 19.83 8.09 27.64
CA SER A 534 20.10 8.53 29.02
C SER A 534 20.72 9.92 29.09
N SER A 535 20.48 10.60 30.21
CA SER A 535 21.05 11.91 30.55
C SER A 535 21.25 12.01 32.07
N VAL A 536 21.86 13.08 32.55
CA VAL A 536 22.17 13.28 33.97
C VAL A 536 21.68 14.66 34.44
N THR A 537 21.08 14.72 35.62
CA THR A 537 20.51 15.99 36.13
C THR A 537 21.56 17.02 36.52
N GLY A 538 21.35 18.26 36.06
CA GLY A 538 22.14 19.43 36.45
C GLY A 538 21.85 19.92 37.87
N PRO A 539 22.56 20.96 38.35
CA PRO A 539 22.41 21.52 39.70
C PRO A 539 21.00 22.06 40.04
N ASP A 540 20.17 22.33 39.05
CA ASP A 540 18.77 22.78 39.19
C ASP A 540 17.74 21.63 39.11
N GLY A 541 18.24 20.39 39.02
CA GLY A 541 17.46 19.17 38.94
C GLY A 541 16.93 18.84 37.55
N ARG A 542 17.30 19.59 36.50
CA ARG A 542 16.86 19.30 35.12
C ARG A 542 17.77 18.31 34.41
N ALA A 543 17.18 17.41 33.64
CA ALA A 543 17.88 16.62 32.63
C ALA A 543 17.12 16.76 31.30
N ALA A 544 17.85 17.08 30.24
CA ALA A 544 17.36 16.98 28.87
C ALA A 544 17.83 15.63 28.30
N VAL A 545 16.90 14.73 27.97
CA VAL A 545 17.21 13.47 27.29
C VAL A 545 16.85 13.62 25.82
N SER A 546 17.86 13.73 24.95
CA SER A 546 17.64 13.68 23.50
C SER A 546 17.44 12.24 23.06
N THR A 547 16.36 12.00 22.32
CA THR A 547 15.90 10.67 21.89
C THR A 547 15.77 10.62 20.37
N SER A 548 15.89 9.43 19.79
CA SER A 548 15.71 9.21 18.35
C SER A 548 15.03 7.86 18.08
N PHE A 549 13.81 7.69 18.58
CA PHE A 549 13.12 6.38 18.55
C PHE A 549 12.78 5.94 17.12
N SER A 550 12.96 4.65 16.84
CA SER A 550 12.68 4.06 15.51
C SER A 550 11.20 3.90 15.17
N SER A 551 10.31 3.82 16.17
CA SER A 551 8.85 3.79 16.03
C SER A 551 8.15 4.33 17.27
N GLY A 552 6.83 4.45 17.24
CA GLY A 552 6.02 4.58 18.45
C GLY A 552 6.07 3.32 19.35
N GLY A 553 5.50 3.45 20.56
CA GLY A 553 5.41 2.37 21.55
C GLY A 553 5.14 2.89 22.97
N THR A 554 5.01 1.97 23.92
CA THR A 554 5.05 2.30 25.35
C THR A 554 6.45 2.09 25.90
N GLY A 555 6.87 2.95 26.82
CA GLY A 555 8.17 2.94 27.45
C GLY A 555 8.13 3.41 28.89
N LYS A 556 9.31 3.48 29.50
CA LYS A 556 9.53 3.91 30.88
C LYS A 556 10.60 4.99 30.94
N ILE A 557 10.37 5.97 31.81
CA ILE A 557 11.34 6.94 32.29
C ILE A 557 11.75 6.47 33.69
N THR A 558 13.02 6.09 33.86
CA THR A 558 13.56 5.67 35.15
C THR A 558 14.59 6.67 35.63
N VAL A 559 14.46 7.14 36.88
CA VAL A 559 15.48 7.94 37.54
C VAL A 559 16.23 7.07 38.55
N THR A 560 17.54 6.95 38.42
CA THR A 560 18.40 6.24 39.38
C THR A 560 19.57 7.12 39.86
N GLY A 561 20.35 6.63 40.81
CA GLY A 561 21.58 7.28 41.25
C GLY A 561 22.08 6.72 42.57
N ARG A 562 23.18 7.29 43.09
CA ARG A 562 23.78 6.87 44.36
C ARG A 562 22.79 7.12 45.51
N ASN A 563 22.39 6.05 46.20
CA ASN A 563 21.33 6.07 47.24
C ASN A 563 20.02 6.73 46.77
N ILE A 564 19.61 6.57 45.50
CA ILE A 564 18.28 7.01 45.03
C ILE A 564 17.42 5.77 44.80
N ILE A 565 16.29 5.66 45.51
CA ILE A 565 15.27 4.65 45.19
C ILE A 565 14.72 4.97 43.78
N PRO A 566 14.74 4.02 42.83
CA PRO A 566 14.31 4.28 41.46
C PRO A 566 12.86 4.76 41.37
N GLU A 567 12.66 5.95 40.81
CA GLU A 567 11.33 6.45 40.43
C GLU A 567 11.10 6.09 38.96
N VAL A 568 9.98 5.41 38.67
CA VAL A 568 9.59 4.98 37.32
C VAL A 568 8.30 5.70 36.91
N MET A 569 8.29 6.27 35.71
CA MET A 569 7.13 6.88 35.06
C MET A 569 6.89 6.22 33.70
N GLU A 570 5.68 5.76 33.44
CA GLU A 570 5.30 5.29 32.10
C GLU A 570 5.19 6.46 31.11
N VAL A 571 5.61 6.22 29.86
CA VAL A 571 5.51 7.19 28.76
C VAL A 571 5.03 6.48 27.50
N THR A 572 4.19 7.15 26.71
CA THR A 572 3.79 6.69 25.37
C THR A 572 4.45 7.56 24.34
N ILE A 573 5.13 6.93 23.38
CA ILE A 573 5.66 7.55 22.17
C ILE A 573 4.65 7.23 21.05
N SER A 574 4.02 8.25 20.49
CA SER A 574 3.19 8.09 19.30
C SER A 574 4.08 7.94 18.06
N ASP A 575 3.59 7.34 16.98
CA ASP A 575 4.23 7.53 15.68
C ASP A 575 4.16 9.02 15.29
N GLN A 576 5.09 9.48 14.44
CA GLN A 576 4.99 10.83 13.87
C GLN A 576 3.63 11.02 13.17
N PRO A 577 2.97 12.17 13.35
CA PRO A 577 1.71 12.46 12.67
C PRO A 577 1.95 12.77 11.19
N MET A 578 0.90 12.58 10.38
CA MET A 578 0.78 13.26 9.09
C MET A 578 -0.03 14.56 9.26
N ASP A 579 0.34 15.58 8.52
CA ASP A 579 -0.34 16.88 8.44
C ASP A 579 -0.38 17.21 6.96
N LEU A 580 -1.51 16.94 6.33
CA LEU A 580 -1.70 17.17 4.91
C LEU A 580 -2.24 18.59 4.69
N TYR A 581 -1.97 19.14 3.51
CA TYR A 581 -2.27 20.54 3.23
C TYR A 581 -2.64 20.77 1.76
N VAL A 582 -3.74 21.51 1.54
CA VAL A 582 -4.08 22.07 0.22
C VAL A 582 -3.63 23.52 0.16
N ASP A 583 -2.63 23.79 -0.68
CA ASP A 583 -2.16 25.15 -0.96
C ASP A 583 -3.22 25.89 -1.81
N GLY A 584 -4.13 26.59 -1.13
CA GLY A 584 -5.21 27.34 -1.76
C GLY A 584 -4.73 28.48 -2.68
N ASP A 585 -3.54 29.03 -2.45
CA ASP A 585 -2.96 30.08 -3.31
C ASP A 585 -2.35 29.48 -4.60
N SER A 586 -2.09 28.17 -4.65
CA SER A 586 -1.67 27.46 -5.87
C SER A 586 -2.79 27.08 -6.84
N LEU A 587 -4.06 27.28 -6.48
CA LEU A 587 -5.22 26.87 -7.28
C LEU A 587 -5.26 27.62 -8.62
N GLY A 588 -4.89 26.92 -9.70
CA GLY A 588 -4.80 27.44 -11.06
C GLY A 588 -5.79 26.76 -12.01
N LEU A 589 -6.32 27.52 -12.98
CA LEU A 589 -7.22 27.02 -14.01
C LEU A 589 -6.75 27.39 -15.41
N ALA A 590 -6.86 26.45 -16.35
CA ALA A 590 -6.60 26.68 -17.77
C ALA A 590 -7.50 25.83 -18.69
N PRO A 591 -7.98 26.36 -19.83
CA PRO A 591 -7.89 27.76 -20.26
C PRO A 591 -8.80 28.69 -19.42
N LEU A 592 -8.63 30.00 -19.57
CA LEU A 592 -9.57 31.01 -19.05
C LEU A 592 -9.96 31.99 -20.18
N PRO A 593 -11.23 32.45 -20.24
CA PRO A 593 -12.36 32.07 -19.37
C PRO A 593 -12.79 30.59 -19.55
N LEU A 594 -13.53 30.06 -18.57
CA LEU A 594 -14.12 28.72 -18.67
C LEU A 594 -15.38 28.77 -19.55
N THR A 595 -15.62 27.71 -20.33
CA THR A 595 -16.82 27.55 -21.17
C THR A 595 -17.59 26.30 -20.77
N GLU A 596 -18.92 26.37 -20.68
CA GLU A 596 -19.76 25.25 -20.24
C GLU A 596 -19.57 23.99 -21.11
N GLY A 597 -19.20 22.88 -20.45
CA GLY A 597 -18.95 21.57 -21.05
C GLY A 597 -17.65 21.44 -21.88
N ALA A 598 -16.76 22.44 -21.86
CA ALA A 598 -15.41 22.32 -22.42
C ALA A 598 -14.45 21.62 -21.44
N GLU A 599 -13.36 21.03 -21.93
CA GLU A 599 -12.29 20.50 -21.07
C GLU A 599 -11.51 21.65 -20.42
N ALA A 600 -11.41 21.62 -19.09
CA ALA A 600 -10.58 22.52 -18.30
C ALA A 600 -9.66 21.72 -17.37
N ARG A 601 -8.51 22.30 -17.04
CA ARG A 601 -7.52 21.75 -16.10
C ARG A 601 -7.48 22.58 -14.84
N LEU A 602 -7.65 21.93 -13.70
CA LEU A 602 -7.41 22.49 -12.37
C LEU A 602 -6.06 21.97 -11.86
N SER A 603 -5.12 22.88 -11.60
CA SER A 603 -3.84 22.58 -10.98
C SER A 603 -3.82 23.02 -9.52
N VAL A 604 -3.24 22.21 -8.63
CA VAL A 604 -3.14 22.49 -7.19
C VAL A 604 -1.93 21.78 -6.58
N ASN A 605 -1.26 22.40 -5.62
CA ASN A 605 -0.24 21.73 -4.80
C ASN A 605 -0.90 21.11 -3.57
N VAL A 606 -0.61 19.82 -3.34
CA VAL A 606 -0.93 19.11 -2.10
C VAL A 606 0.38 18.74 -1.42
N SER A 607 0.48 18.99 -0.12
CA SER A 607 1.68 18.71 0.68
C SER A 607 1.39 17.80 1.85
N ASN A 608 2.40 17.05 2.29
CA ASN A 608 2.47 16.43 3.60
C ASN A 608 3.59 17.13 4.38
N ILE A 609 3.23 17.98 5.34
CA ILE A 609 4.18 18.70 6.19
C ILE A 609 4.46 17.97 7.52
N GLY A 610 3.80 16.82 7.73
CA GLY A 610 4.04 15.92 8.85
C GLY A 610 5.28 15.03 8.70
N GLY A 611 5.62 14.31 9.78
CA GLY A 611 6.81 13.48 9.88
C GLY A 611 6.63 12.03 9.40
N ARG A 612 5.47 11.67 8.84
CA ARG A 612 5.09 10.31 8.45
C ARG A 612 4.48 10.27 7.05
N ASP A 613 4.87 9.28 6.25
CA ASP A 613 4.29 9.02 4.93
C ASP A 613 2.79 8.74 5.01
N ALA A 614 2.02 9.41 4.14
CA ALA A 614 0.58 9.25 4.02
C ALA A 614 0.26 8.35 2.82
N VAL A 615 -0.49 7.27 3.05
CA VAL A 615 -0.76 6.21 2.06
C VAL A 615 -2.22 6.26 1.63
N SER A 616 -2.47 6.16 0.32
CA SER A 616 -3.81 6.27 -0.29
C SER A 616 -4.57 7.55 0.10
N VAL A 617 -3.83 8.67 0.19
CA VAL A 617 -4.38 10.03 0.33
C VAL A 617 -5.35 10.29 -0.80
N ARG A 618 -6.58 10.65 -0.45
CA ARG A 618 -7.70 10.82 -1.38
C ARG A 618 -8.03 12.29 -1.53
N VAL A 619 -7.59 12.88 -2.64
CA VAL A 619 -7.79 14.28 -2.99
C VAL A 619 -8.95 14.39 -3.97
N VAL A 620 -9.97 15.16 -3.60
CA VAL A 620 -11.22 15.29 -4.36
C VAL A 620 -11.50 16.73 -4.77
N VAL A 621 -12.24 16.87 -5.86
CA VAL A 621 -12.71 18.16 -6.39
C VAL A 621 -14.24 18.17 -6.38
N VAL A 622 -14.84 19.24 -5.82
CA VAL A 622 -16.30 19.45 -5.77
C VAL A 622 -16.68 20.88 -6.18
N PRO A 623 -17.88 21.11 -6.75
CA PRO A 623 -18.33 22.42 -7.24
C PRO A 623 -19.00 23.32 -6.19
N GLU A 624 -18.84 22.99 -4.91
CA GLU A 624 -19.40 23.72 -3.77
C GLU A 624 -18.31 23.93 -2.70
N GLN A 625 -18.62 24.58 -1.58
CA GLN A 625 -17.68 24.66 -0.45
C GLN A 625 -17.75 23.38 0.40
N LEU A 626 -16.59 22.76 0.61
CA LEU A 626 -16.43 21.65 1.55
C LEU A 626 -16.49 22.16 2.99
N THR A 627 -16.93 21.29 3.89
CA THR A 627 -16.71 21.45 5.33
C THR A 627 -15.37 20.82 5.71
N THR A 628 -14.89 21.11 6.92
CA THR A 628 -13.75 20.39 7.53
C THR A 628 -14.19 19.11 8.27
N ASP A 629 -15.46 18.68 8.14
CA ASP A 629 -15.98 17.49 8.80
C ASP A 629 -15.83 16.27 7.86
N PRO A 630 -15.08 15.21 8.23
CA PRO A 630 -14.90 14.02 7.40
C PRO A 630 -16.19 13.25 7.06
N LEU A 631 -17.32 13.54 7.72
CA LEU A 631 -18.61 12.88 7.48
C LEU A 631 -19.53 13.58 6.46
N ASP A 632 -19.23 14.82 6.05
CA ASP A 632 -20.13 15.66 5.24
C ASP A 632 -19.55 15.98 3.83
N TRP A 633 -18.80 15.04 3.26
CA TRP A 633 -18.17 15.19 1.94
C TRP A 633 -19.13 14.76 0.82
N PRO A 634 -19.48 15.63 -0.14
CA PRO A 634 -20.36 15.30 -1.25
C PRO A 634 -19.64 14.51 -2.35
N GLU A 635 -20.42 13.88 -3.24
CA GLU A 635 -19.93 13.12 -4.40
C GLU A 635 -19.02 14.00 -5.30
N PRO A 636 -17.77 13.59 -5.57
CA PRO A 636 -16.80 14.43 -6.26
C PRO A 636 -16.94 14.40 -7.78
N VAL A 637 -16.59 15.52 -8.43
CA VAL A 637 -16.54 15.62 -9.90
C VAL A 637 -15.20 15.15 -10.47
N SER A 638 -14.17 15.01 -9.63
CA SER A 638 -12.89 14.39 -9.94
C SER A 638 -12.20 13.94 -8.64
N GLU A 639 -11.44 12.85 -8.69
CA GLU A 639 -10.75 12.25 -7.54
C GLU A 639 -9.39 11.69 -7.97
N ILE A 640 -8.37 11.87 -7.13
CA ILE A 640 -7.06 11.24 -7.23
C ILE A 640 -6.74 10.55 -5.89
N VAL A 641 -6.33 9.28 -5.96
CA VAL A 641 -5.78 8.54 -4.81
C VAL A 641 -4.29 8.35 -5.04
N MET A 642 -3.46 8.71 -4.05
CA MET A 642 -2.01 8.65 -4.15
C MET A 642 -1.32 8.46 -2.80
N ASP A 643 -0.06 8.03 -2.80
CA ASP A 643 0.80 8.05 -1.61
C ASP A 643 1.65 9.33 -1.63
N LEU A 644 1.85 10.00 -0.49
CA LEU A 644 2.57 11.27 -0.35
C LEU A 644 3.55 11.21 0.82
N ALA A 645 4.85 11.28 0.52
CA ALA A 645 5.90 11.06 1.52
C ALA A 645 6.00 12.22 2.52
N ALA A 646 6.61 11.96 3.68
CA ALA A 646 6.89 13.00 4.68
C ALA A 646 7.71 14.16 4.07
N ALA A 647 7.29 15.39 4.34
CA ALA A 647 7.81 16.63 3.73
C ALA A 647 7.70 16.73 2.18
N GLU A 648 6.90 15.91 1.51
CA GLU A 648 6.66 16.01 0.07
C GLU A 648 5.58 17.06 -0.27
N THR A 649 5.83 17.87 -1.30
CA THR A 649 4.82 18.67 -2.00
C THR A 649 4.69 18.19 -3.44
N ARG A 650 3.46 17.92 -3.89
CA ARG A 650 3.16 17.43 -5.23
C ARG A 650 2.06 18.25 -5.90
N THR A 651 2.34 18.75 -7.11
CA THR A 651 1.32 19.38 -7.96
C THR A 651 0.46 18.31 -8.63
N LEU A 652 -0.86 18.45 -8.54
CA LEU A 652 -1.86 17.60 -9.17
C LEU A 652 -2.57 18.35 -10.30
N GLU A 653 -2.89 17.67 -11.40
CA GLU A 653 -3.77 18.17 -12.47
C GLU A 653 -5.05 17.34 -12.51
N PHE A 654 -6.21 17.99 -12.38
CA PHE A 654 -7.53 17.38 -12.55
C PHE A 654 -8.16 17.84 -13.87
N LEU A 655 -8.69 16.90 -14.65
CA LEU A 655 -9.48 17.18 -15.85
C LEU A 655 -10.96 17.31 -15.50
N LEU A 656 -11.56 18.43 -15.88
CA LEU A 656 -12.92 18.83 -15.51
C LEU A 656 -13.72 19.27 -16.74
N GLN A 657 -15.05 19.17 -16.65
CA GLN A 657 -15.99 19.81 -17.59
C GLN A 657 -16.92 20.74 -16.79
N PRO A 658 -16.67 22.07 -16.80
CA PRO A 658 -17.44 23.01 -15.97
C PRO A 658 -18.91 23.11 -16.38
N PHE A 659 -19.80 23.25 -15.40
CA PHE A 659 -21.22 23.56 -15.58
C PHE A 659 -21.53 24.96 -15.05
N ARG A 660 -22.52 25.65 -15.63
CA ARG A 660 -22.87 27.04 -15.27
C ARG A 660 -23.51 27.20 -13.88
N SER A 661 -23.80 26.11 -13.17
CA SER A 661 -24.20 26.14 -11.76
C SER A 661 -23.03 26.29 -10.79
N TRP A 662 -21.79 26.08 -11.23
CA TRP A 662 -20.61 26.08 -10.37
C TRP A 662 -20.11 27.52 -10.15
N ALA A 663 -20.27 28.05 -8.94
CA ALA A 663 -19.72 29.36 -8.54
C ALA A 663 -18.34 29.26 -7.87
N TYR A 664 -17.97 28.07 -7.39
CA TYR A 664 -16.72 27.77 -6.74
C TYR A 664 -16.26 26.36 -7.15
N LEU A 665 -14.97 26.09 -7.03
CA LEU A 665 -14.42 24.74 -6.96
C LEU A 665 -13.66 24.64 -5.65
N SER A 666 -13.96 23.62 -4.84
CA SER A 666 -13.13 23.26 -3.69
C SER A 666 -12.34 22.00 -4.02
N VAL A 667 -11.03 22.07 -3.81
CA VAL A 667 -10.17 20.89 -3.66
C VAL A 667 -10.10 20.59 -2.18
N GLY A 668 -10.25 19.31 -1.81
CA GLY A 668 -10.06 18.88 -0.44
C GLY A 668 -9.39 17.52 -0.32
N ILE A 669 -8.68 17.33 0.78
CA ILE A 669 -8.11 16.05 1.20
C ILE A 669 -9.09 15.41 2.18
N VAL A 670 -9.58 14.21 1.87
CA VAL A 670 -10.46 13.48 2.80
C VAL A 670 -9.58 12.92 3.93
N PRO A 671 -9.77 13.33 5.20
CA PRO A 671 -8.80 13.04 6.27
C PRO A 671 -8.56 11.53 6.48
N PRO A 672 -7.31 11.04 6.37
CA PRO A 672 -6.95 9.68 6.77
C PRO A 672 -6.85 9.54 8.30
N GLU A 673 -6.87 8.31 8.79
CA GLU A 673 -6.65 8.02 10.21
C GLU A 673 -5.21 8.34 10.62
N GLY A 674 -5.04 9.24 11.61
CA GLY A 674 -3.73 9.70 12.09
C GLY A 674 -3.30 11.08 11.60
N GLU A 675 -4.18 11.81 10.90
CA GLU A 675 -4.00 13.23 10.59
C GLU A 675 -4.28 14.14 11.80
N ILE A 676 -3.42 15.13 12.04
CA ILE A 676 -3.53 16.04 13.20
C ILE A 676 -4.21 17.38 12.90
N ASN A 677 -4.26 17.81 11.64
CA ASN A 677 -4.84 19.08 11.23
C ASN A 677 -5.78 18.85 10.04
N ILE A 678 -7.00 19.37 10.16
CA ILE A 678 -8.04 19.25 9.14
C ILE A 678 -8.64 20.61 8.75
N GLU A 679 -8.21 21.70 9.39
CA GLU A 679 -8.64 23.07 9.04
C GLU A 679 -7.95 23.58 7.76
N ASN A 680 -6.81 22.98 7.41
CA ASN A 680 -5.93 23.30 6.28
C ASN A 680 -6.14 22.35 5.07
N ASN A 681 -7.02 21.36 5.18
CA ASN A 681 -7.28 20.34 4.16
C ASN A 681 -8.15 20.79 2.98
N VAL A 682 -8.60 22.04 2.94
CA VAL A 682 -9.54 22.54 1.92
C VAL A 682 -9.04 23.86 1.33
N GLY A 683 -8.93 23.91 0.00
CA GLY A 683 -8.73 25.14 -0.76
C GLY A 683 -9.91 25.40 -1.70
N THR A 684 -10.51 26.59 -1.65
CA THR A 684 -11.61 26.99 -2.54
C THR A 684 -11.17 28.08 -3.52
N LEU A 685 -11.33 27.83 -4.81
CA LEU A 685 -11.20 28.82 -5.89
C LEU A 685 -12.59 29.29 -6.34
N LYS A 686 -12.82 30.60 -6.40
CA LYS A 686 -14.02 31.15 -7.04
C LYS A 686 -13.86 31.09 -8.55
N ILE A 687 -14.90 30.64 -9.26
CA ILE A 687 -14.89 30.55 -10.72
C ILE A 687 -16.06 31.31 -11.35
N ASP A 688 -15.99 31.46 -12.67
CA ASP A 688 -17.03 31.99 -13.54
C ASP A 688 -17.03 31.16 -14.84
N VAL A 689 -18.20 30.80 -15.35
CA VAL A 689 -18.37 29.81 -16.44
C VAL A 689 -19.30 30.37 -17.51
N ASN A 690 -18.71 30.78 -18.62
CA ASN A 690 -19.40 31.34 -19.77
C ASN A 690 -20.31 30.27 -20.40
N ALA A 691 -21.61 30.55 -20.50
CA ALA A 691 -22.47 29.77 -21.38
C ALA A 691 -22.01 29.91 -22.83
N ARG A 692 -22.21 28.87 -23.64
CA ARG A 692 -22.10 29.00 -25.09
C ARG A 692 -23.44 29.46 -25.67
N PRO A 693 -23.46 30.36 -26.68
CA PRO A 693 -24.69 30.70 -27.39
C PRO A 693 -25.19 29.44 -28.08
N ARG A 694 -26.50 29.18 -28.02
CA ARG A 694 -27.14 28.00 -28.62
C ARG A 694 -28.31 28.39 -29.51
N PHE A 695 -28.49 27.69 -30.62
CA PHE A 695 -29.77 27.75 -31.34
C PHE A 695 -30.86 27.03 -30.53
N LEU A 696 -32.02 27.67 -30.36
CA LEU A 696 -33.10 27.18 -29.48
C LEU A 696 -33.91 26.01 -30.08
N SER A 697 -34.11 26.00 -31.40
CA SER A 697 -34.78 24.91 -32.11
C SER A 697 -34.46 24.93 -33.61
N THR A 698 -34.79 23.84 -34.31
CA THR A 698 -34.84 23.79 -35.78
C THR A 698 -36.27 24.12 -36.25
N GLY A 699 -36.55 25.40 -36.45
CA GLY A 699 -37.74 25.84 -37.18
C GLY A 699 -37.53 25.72 -38.70
N ILE A 700 -38.60 25.42 -39.43
CA ILE A 700 -38.67 25.79 -40.85
C ILE A 700 -39.04 27.26 -40.88
N LEU A 701 -38.29 28.07 -41.64
CA LEU A 701 -38.64 29.46 -41.90
C LEU A 701 -39.46 29.55 -43.19
N GLU A 702 -40.64 30.13 -43.12
CA GLU A 702 -41.58 30.20 -44.25
C GLU A 702 -41.57 31.59 -44.90
N MET A 703 -41.59 31.63 -46.23
CA MET A 703 -41.88 32.83 -47.03
C MET A 703 -42.69 32.45 -48.28
N GLN A 704 -43.24 33.43 -48.98
CA GLN A 704 -43.92 33.22 -50.26
C GLN A 704 -43.01 33.54 -51.44
N GLU A 705 -43.23 32.83 -52.54
CA GLU A 705 -42.73 33.18 -53.87
C GLU A 705 -43.22 34.58 -54.29
N ASP A 706 -42.45 35.27 -55.13
CA ASP A 706 -42.74 36.62 -55.64
C ASP A 706 -43.02 37.74 -54.59
N GLN A 707 -42.65 37.53 -53.32
CA GLN A 707 -42.74 38.53 -52.26
C GLN A 707 -41.89 39.77 -52.56
N GLU A 708 -42.53 40.94 -52.70
CA GLU A 708 -41.88 42.21 -53.04
C GLU A 708 -40.80 42.61 -52.01
N GLY A 709 -39.52 42.50 -52.41
CA GLY A 709 -38.36 42.79 -51.56
C GLY A 709 -37.68 41.57 -50.92
N GLY A 710 -38.22 40.36 -51.12
CA GLY A 710 -37.70 39.11 -50.57
C GLY A 710 -38.06 38.85 -49.11
N GLY A 711 -37.53 37.76 -48.56
CA GLY A 711 -37.71 37.35 -47.17
C GLY A 711 -36.65 37.93 -46.24
N THR A 712 -37.05 38.27 -45.01
CA THR A 712 -36.17 38.74 -43.93
C THR A 712 -36.52 38.04 -42.63
N PHE A 713 -35.52 37.42 -41.99
CA PHE A 713 -35.70 36.67 -40.75
C PHE A 713 -34.74 37.18 -39.66
N ASP A 714 -35.25 37.38 -38.45
CA ASP A 714 -34.43 37.77 -37.30
C ASP A 714 -33.87 36.53 -36.60
N LEU A 715 -32.54 36.40 -36.57
CA LEU A 715 -31.86 35.26 -35.96
C LEU A 715 -31.72 35.42 -34.43
N SER A 716 -31.96 36.61 -33.88
CA SER A 716 -31.86 36.85 -32.43
C SER A 716 -32.98 36.17 -31.63
N GLU A 717 -34.14 35.95 -32.24
CA GLU A 717 -35.23 35.13 -31.66
C GLU A 717 -34.92 33.62 -31.75
N MET A 718 -34.01 33.20 -32.63
CA MET A 718 -33.68 31.78 -32.87
C MET A 718 -32.54 31.26 -31.97
N VAL A 719 -31.82 32.15 -31.28
CA VAL A 719 -30.70 31.79 -30.40
C VAL A 719 -30.97 32.20 -28.96
N TYR A 720 -30.23 31.58 -28.05
CA TYR A 720 -30.22 31.93 -26.64
C TYR A 720 -28.80 31.91 -26.16
N ASP A 721 -28.38 33.07 -25.64
CA ASP A 721 -27.22 33.19 -24.78
C ASP A 721 -27.72 33.80 -23.45
N PRO A 722 -27.38 33.20 -22.28
CA PRO A 722 -27.78 33.70 -20.97
C PRO A 722 -26.75 34.63 -20.32
N ASP A 723 -25.60 34.88 -20.96
CA ASP A 723 -24.53 35.78 -20.52
C ASP A 723 -24.43 37.02 -21.44
N ASN A 724 -24.77 36.88 -22.73
CA ASN A 724 -24.85 37.97 -23.70
C ASN A 724 -26.25 38.17 -24.27
N ASP A 725 -26.60 39.42 -24.62
CA ASP A 725 -27.86 39.71 -25.32
C ASP A 725 -27.80 39.17 -26.77
N PRO A 726 -28.78 38.39 -27.24
CA PRO A 726 -28.82 37.86 -28.60
C PRO A 726 -28.55 38.88 -29.72
N VAL A 727 -28.92 40.16 -29.58
CA VAL A 727 -28.64 41.16 -30.64
C VAL A 727 -27.16 41.59 -30.70
N THR A 728 -26.36 41.24 -29.68
CA THR A 728 -24.93 41.56 -29.57
C THR A 728 -24.00 40.43 -30.05
N LEU A 729 -24.54 39.24 -30.30
CA LEU A 729 -23.80 38.08 -30.80
C LEU A 729 -23.37 38.28 -32.27
N VAL A 730 -22.30 37.59 -32.67
CA VAL A 730 -21.76 37.60 -34.03
C VAL A 730 -22.32 36.44 -34.84
N TYR A 731 -23.21 36.76 -35.78
CA TYR A 731 -23.81 35.81 -36.70
C TYR A 731 -23.00 35.67 -38.00
N GLY A 732 -23.19 34.57 -38.72
CA GLY A 732 -22.64 34.43 -40.07
C GLY A 732 -23.13 33.22 -40.83
N ILE A 733 -23.00 33.28 -42.16
CA ILE A 733 -23.35 32.19 -43.08
C ILE A 733 -22.14 31.25 -43.27
N GLY A 734 -22.38 29.95 -43.21
CA GLY A 734 -21.42 28.89 -43.47
C GLY A 734 -21.23 28.56 -44.96
N THR A 735 -20.22 27.77 -45.28
CA THR A 735 -19.96 27.32 -46.66
C THR A 735 -21.09 26.43 -47.18
N GLY A 736 -21.70 26.80 -48.32
CA GLY A 736 -22.72 26.00 -48.99
C GLY A 736 -24.14 26.59 -49.01
N ALA A 737 -24.37 27.73 -48.34
CA ALA A 737 -25.59 28.51 -48.55
C ALA A 737 -25.68 29.05 -50.00
N PRO A 738 -26.89 29.30 -50.55
CA PRO A 738 -27.04 29.92 -51.86
C PRO A 738 -26.54 31.38 -51.90
N ASP A 739 -25.99 31.81 -53.03
CA ASP A 739 -25.46 33.17 -53.26
C ASP A 739 -26.49 34.31 -53.09
N TRP A 740 -27.78 33.96 -53.00
CA TRP A 740 -28.92 34.87 -52.76
C TRP A 740 -29.36 34.96 -51.29
N CYS A 741 -28.56 34.41 -50.37
CA CYS A 741 -28.71 34.59 -48.92
C CYS A 741 -27.55 35.42 -48.34
N ARG A 742 -27.85 36.36 -47.44
CA ARG A 742 -26.84 37.20 -46.75
C ARG A 742 -27.28 37.57 -45.33
N ILE A 743 -26.33 37.81 -44.44
CA ILE A 743 -26.59 38.32 -43.08
C ILE A 743 -26.02 39.72 -42.93
N GLU A 744 -26.80 40.64 -42.35
CA GLU A 744 -26.33 41.93 -41.86
C GLU A 744 -26.79 42.09 -40.40
N GLY A 745 -25.86 42.15 -39.45
CA GLY A 745 -26.18 42.09 -38.01
C GLY A 745 -26.75 40.72 -37.62
N HIS A 746 -27.93 40.72 -37.01
CA HIS A 746 -28.72 39.52 -36.67
C HIS A 746 -29.79 39.19 -37.73
N ILE A 747 -29.92 39.96 -38.82
CA ILE A 747 -30.95 39.74 -39.84
C ILE A 747 -30.41 38.91 -41.00
N LEU A 748 -31.10 37.81 -41.32
CA LEU A 748 -30.90 37.00 -42.53
C LEU A 748 -31.83 37.51 -43.65
N PHE A 749 -31.25 37.91 -44.78
CA PHE A 749 -31.95 38.34 -46.00
C PHE A 749 -31.91 37.23 -47.05
N VAL A 750 -33.04 36.99 -47.71
CA VAL A 750 -33.28 35.83 -48.58
C VAL A 750 -34.05 36.27 -49.83
N ASN A 751 -33.45 36.20 -51.01
CA ASN A 751 -34.09 36.64 -52.26
C ASN A 751 -33.98 35.58 -53.37
N PRO A 752 -34.86 34.56 -53.41
CA PRO A 752 -34.83 33.52 -54.45
C PRO A 752 -35.01 34.09 -55.87
N PRO A 753 -34.69 33.31 -56.91
CA PRO A 753 -35.09 33.62 -58.29
C PRO A 753 -36.62 33.73 -58.43
N VAL A 754 -37.07 34.46 -59.46
CA VAL A 754 -38.49 34.56 -59.85
C VAL A 754 -39.02 33.18 -60.25
N ASN A 755 -40.27 32.86 -59.88
CA ASN A 755 -40.89 31.53 -59.99
C ASN A 755 -40.02 30.39 -59.35
N TRP A 756 -39.46 30.61 -58.16
CA TRP A 756 -38.74 29.57 -57.40
C TRP A 756 -39.41 29.26 -56.06
N SER A 757 -39.94 28.04 -55.95
CA SER A 757 -40.50 27.44 -54.73
C SER A 757 -39.78 26.15 -54.34
N GLY A 758 -39.96 25.76 -53.07
CA GLY A 758 -39.39 24.55 -52.49
C GLY A 758 -38.60 24.82 -51.21
N THR A 759 -37.89 23.80 -50.73
CA THR A 759 -37.03 23.90 -49.54
C THR A 759 -35.56 24.00 -49.91
N PHE A 760 -34.81 24.81 -49.17
CA PHE A 760 -33.35 24.85 -49.23
C PHE A 760 -32.75 25.10 -47.84
N ASP A 761 -31.49 24.73 -47.68
CA ASP A 761 -30.80 24.77 -46.39
C ASP A 761 -29.78 25.91 -46.32
N VAL A 762 -29.78 26.64 -45.20
CA VAL A 762 -28.81 27.69 -44.87
C VAL A 762 -27.99 27.27 -43.64
N PRO A 763 -26.70 26.93 -43.78
CA PRO A 763 -25.82 26.75 -42.63
C PRO A 763 -25.52 28.12 -41.97
N LEU A 764 -25.85 28.24 -40.69
CA LEU A 764 -25.61 29.40 -39.84
C LEU A 764 -24.56 29.11 -38.76
N ARG A 765 -23.86 30.15 -38.31
CA ARG A 765 -23.07 30.18 -37.07
C ARG A 765 -23.48 31.36 -36.19
N VAL A 766 -23.34 31.21 -34.89
CA VAL A 766 -23.46 32.28 -33.89
C VAL A 766 -22.29 32.19 -32.90
N SER A 767 -21.78 33.32 -32.42
CA SER A 767 -20.64 33.40 -31.48
C SER A 767 -20.75 34.61 -30.54
N ASP A 768 -20.35 34.39 -29.30
CA ASP A 768 -20.13 35.35 -28.20
C ASP A 768 -18.68 35.94 -28.19
N LEU A 769 -17.84 35.57 -29.19
CA LEU A 769 -16.38 35.77 -29.29
C LEU A 769 -15.49 34.85 -28.42
N LEU A 770 -16.06 33.99 -27.57
CA LEU A 770 -15.35 33.03 -26.72
C LEU A 770 -15.59 31.57 -27.15
N SER A 771 -16.73 31.31 -27.78
CA SER A 771 -17.29 30.03 -28.19
C SER A 771 -18.19 30.22 -29.43
N GLN A 772 -18.76 29.14 -29.98
CA GLN A 772 -19.69 29.21 -31.12
C GLN A 772 -20.59 27.98 -31.21
N ASP A 773 -21.81 28.16 -31.73
CA ASP A 773 -22.70 27.07 -32.16
C ASP A 773 -23.00 27.21 -33.67
N THR A 774 -23.28 26.09 -34.32
CA THR A 774 -23.59 26.01 -35.76
C THR A 774 -24.84 25.20 -36.00
N ARG A 775 -25.71 25.72 -36.89
CA ARG A 775 -27.02 25.13 -37.15
C ARG A 775 -27.40 25.32 -38.62
N THR A 776 -27.87 24.27 -39.26
CA THR A 776 -28.56 24.41 -40.54
C THR A 776 -30.02 24.75 -40.27
N VAL A 777 -30.52 25.79 -40.93
CA VAL A 777 -31.95 26.16 -40.94
C VAL A 777 -32.49 25.91 -42.34
N THR A 778 -33.58 25.15 -42.42
CA THR A 778 -34.30 24.93 -43.68
C THR A 778 -35.30 26.05 -43.89
N ILE A 779 -35.28 26.67 -45.07
CA ILE A 779 -36.23 27.70 -45.48
C ILE A 779 -37.15 27.10 -46.53
N PHE A 780 -38.46 27.31 -46.38
CA PHE A 780 -39.49 26.88 -47.31
C PHE A 780 -40.09 28.10 -48.02
N VAL A 781 -39.95 28.14 -49.34
CA VAL A 781 -40.61 29.12 -50.21
C VAL A 781 -41.89 28.48 -50.76
N SER A 782 -43.04 29.00 -50.33
CA SER A 782 -44.35 28.53 -50.75
C SER A 782 -44.70 29.05 -52.15
N PRO A 783 -45.14 28.19 -53.09
CA PRO A 783 -45.50 28.61 -54.45
C PRO A 783 -46.70 29.54 -54.47
N VAL A 784 -46.81 30.31 -55.56
CA VAL A 784 -47.98 31.08 -55.96
C VAL A 784 -48.42 30.54 -57.33
N ASN A 785 -49.73 30.46 -57.59
CA ASN A 785 -50.25 29.73 -58.77
C ASN A 785 -50.39 30.61 -60.01
N ASP A 786 -49.70 30.25 -61.10
CA ASP A 786 -49.79 30.91 -62.41
C ASP A 786 -50.81 30.18 -63.34
N PRO A 787 -51.42 30.85 -64.35
CA PRO A 787 -52.43 30.22 -65.22
C PRO A 787 -51.83 29.41 -66.39
N PRO A 788 -52.36 28.22 -66.73
CA PRO A 788 -51.84 27.37 -67.79
C PRO A 788 -52.07 27.89 -69.20
N SER A 789 -51.19 27.45 -70.10
CA SER A 789 -51.10 27.91 -71.49
C SER A 789 -51.23 26.78 -72.52
N LEU A 790 -51.75 27.11 -73.71
CA LEU A 790 -51.71 26.24 -74.90
C LEU A 790 -50.72 26.75 -75.96
N SER A 791 -50.08 25.79 -76.63
CA SER A 791 -49.26 26.03 -77.82
C SER A 791 -49.49 24.97 -78.90
N GLY A 792 -49.24 25.34 -80.17
CA GLY A 792 -49.46 24.49 -81.35
C GLY A 792 -50.80 24.66 -82.05
N LEU A 793 -51.50 25.78 -81.84
CA LEU A 793 -52.77 26.12 -82.51
C LEU A 793 -52.56 27.01 -83.74
N GLU A 794 -53.32 26.74 -84.80
CA GLU A 794 -53.54 27.64 -85.94
C GLU A 794 -54.96 28.23 -85.84
N SER A 795 -55.21 29.40 -86.45
CA SER A 795 -56.48 30.12 -86.29
C SER A 795 -57.64 29.57 -87.13
N ASN A 796 -57.36 28.87 -88.23
CA ASN A 796 -58.36 28.26 -89.10
C ASN A 796 -57.84 26.93 -89.67
N TYR A 797 -58.69 25.90 -89.72
CA TYR A 797 -58.39 24.60 -90.33
C TYR A 797 -59.41 24.28 -91.42
N GLU A 798 -58.95 23.85 -92.59
CA GLU A 798 -59.81 23.32 -93.67
C GLU A 798 -59.90 21.80 -93.56
N LEU A 799 -61.13 21.28 -93.51
CA LEU A 799 -61.47 19.87 -93.40
C LEU A 799 -62.26 19.44 -94.65
N MET A 800 -62.15 18.16 -95.01
CA MET A 800 -62.92 17.55 -96.10
C MET A 800 -63.81 16.45 -95.53
N VAL A 801 -65.04 16.34 -96.03
CA VAL A 801 -65.95 15.22 -95.74
C VAL A 801 -65.26 13.85 -95.94
N ASP A 802 -65.62 12.86 -95.12
CA ASP A 802 -65.05 11.51 -95.05
C ASP A 802 -63.55 11.45 -94.68
N ARG A 803 -62.90 12.56 -94.30
CA ARG A 803 -61.47 12.55 -93.90
C ARG A 803 -61.30 12.84 -92.40
N PRO A 804 -60.69 11.94 -91.62
CA PRO A 804 -60.51 12.15 -90.19
C PRO A 804 -59.48 13.26 -89.93
N PHE A 805 -59.88 14.24 -89.11
CA PHE A 805 -59.03 15.31 -88.60
C PHE A 805 -58.55 14.95 -87.18
N THR A 806 -57.32 15.35 -86.84
CA THR A 806 -56.76 15.18 -85.50
C THR A 806 -55.72 16.26 -85.23
N LEU A 807 -55.87 16.95 -84.11
CA LEU A 807 -54.97 18.01 -83.64
C LEU A 807 -54.49 17.68 -82.23
N VAL A 808 -53.18 17.64 -82.01
CA VAL A 808 -52.56 17.39 -80.70
C VAL A 808 -51.98 18.70 -80.17
N MET A 809 -52.54 19.21 -79.08
CA MET A 809 -52.14 20.46 -78.44
C MET A 809 -51.08 20.21 -77.37
N ARG A 810 -50.25 21.22 -77.10
CA ARG A 810 -49.29 21.21 -75.99
C ARG A 810 -49.75 22.17 -74.90
N THR A 811 -50.09 21.62 -73.74
CA THR A 811 -50.31 22.35 -72.49
C THR A 811 -48.97 22.58 -71.80
N VAL A 812 -48.75 23.78 -71.26
CA VAL A 812 -47.66 24.07 -70.33
C VAL A 812 -48.22 24.87 -69.16
N ASP A 813 -47.80 24.48 -67.97
CA ASP A 813 -48.16 25.00 -66.66
C ASP A 813 -46.85 25.29 -65.93
N ALA A 814 -46.77 26.37 -65.15
CA ALA A 814 -45.52 26.80 -64.53
C ALA A 814 -45.17 25.95 -63.30
N GLU A 815 -46.16 25.65 -62.48
CA GLU A 815 -46.06 24.81 -61.28
C GLU A 815 -46.06 23.31 -61.63
N GLY A 816 -46.37 22.99 -62.89
CA GLY A 816 -46.37 21.64 -63.44
C GLY A 816 -47.69 20.89 -63.23
N GLU A 817 -48.77 21.60 -62.95
CA GLU A 817 -50.08 21.02 -62.67
C GLU A 817 -50.73 20.36 -63.92
N ALA A 818 -51.71 19.51 -63.65
CA ALA A 818 -52.39 18.70 -64.66
C ALA A 818 -53.46 19.52 -65.42
N VAL A 819 -53.03 20.34 -66.37
CA VAL A 819 -53.89 21.18 -67.21
C VAL A 819 -55.02 20.39 -67.86
N ARG A 820 -56.26 20.83 -67.62
CA ARG A 820 -57.46 20.28 -68.24
C ARG A 820 -57.87 21.12 -69.44
N VAL A 821 -57.90 20.51 -70.63
CA VAL A 821 -58.48 21.11 -71.84
C VAL A 821 -59.95 20.70 -72.01
N SER A 822 -60.78 21.60 -72.51
CA SER A 822 -62.17 21.33 -72.91
C SER A 822 -62.54 22.12 -74.16
N VAL A 823 -63.50 21.60 -74.94
CA VAL A 823 -63.92 22.16 -76.23
C VAL A 823 -65.42 22.51 -76.21
N ALA A 824 -65.78 23.61 -76.86
CA ALA A 824 -67.16 23.99 -77.16
C ALA A 824 -67.30 24.29 -78.67
N SER A 825 -68.30 23.69 -79.30
CA SER A 825 -68.63 23.82 -80.72
C SER A 825 -70.09 23.39 -80.94
N ASP A 826 -70.60 23.64 -82.14
CA ASP A 826 -71.89 23.22 -82.68
C ASP A 826 -71.84 21.89 -83.46
N LEU A 827 -70.64 21.36 -83.74
CA LEU A 827 -70.43 20.10 -84.48
C LEU A 827 -70.63 18.86 -83.59
N GLU A 828 -71.53 17.95 -83.99
CA GLU A 828 -71.79 16.69 -83.29
C GLU A 828 -70.69 15.66 -83.60
N GLY A 829 -70.14 14.99 -82.57
CA GLY A 829 -69.02 14.06 -82.73
C GLY A 829 -67.62 14.71 -82.78
N LEU A 830 -67.51 16.01 -82.55
CA LEU A 830 -66.22 16.66 -82.25
C LEU A 830 -65.78 16.32 -80.82
N GLU A 831 -64.77 15.45 -80.67
CA GLU A 831 -64.32 14.95 -79.37
C GLU A 831 -62.93 15.48 -78.98
N ILE A 832 -62.76 15.81 -77.71
CA ILE A 832 -61.45 16.07 -77.10
C ILE A 832 -61.13 15.01 -76.05
N SER A 833 -59.92 14.43 -76.13
CA SER A 833 -59.42 13.42 -75.19
C SER A 833 -58.00 13.79 -74.75
N GLY A 834 -57.85 14.15 -73.47
CA GLY A 834 -56.66 14.87 -72.99
C GLY A 834 -56.46 16.14 -73.82
N ASN A 835 -55.29 16.25 -74.45
CA ASN A 835 -54.94 17.39 -75.31
C ASN A 835 -55.17 17.12 -76.81
N THR A 836 -55.82 16.01 -77.18
CA THR A 836 -56.05 15.64 -78.58
C THR A 836 -57.50 15.88 -78.98
N LEU A 837 -57.72 16.79 -79.93
CA LEU A 837 -59.01 17.04 -80.57
C LEU A 837 -59.13 16.16 -81.82
N ARG A 838 -60.28 15.50 -82.03
CA ARG A 838 -60.55 14.59 -83.15
C ARG A 838 -61.93 14.82 -83.74
N PHE A 839 -62.04 14.66 -85.05
CA PHE A 839 -63.30 14.77 -85.77
C PHE A 839 -63.29 13.99 -87.08
N LEU A 840 -64.46 13.60 -87.58
CA LEU A 840 -64.65 13.01 -88.90
C LEU A 840 -65.95 13.58 -89.50
N PRO A 841 -65.87 14.63 -90.33
CA PRO A 841 -67.05 15.26 -90.91
C PRO A 841 -67.71 14.38 -91.97
N TYR A 842 -69.04 14.41 -91.98
CA TYR A 842 -69.92 13.77 -92.95
C TYR A 842 -70.60 14.80 -93.86
N PRO A 843 -71.32 14.39 -94.93
CA PRO A 843 -71.87 15.32 -95.92
C PRO A 843 -72.78 16.44 -95.37
N ASP A 844 -73.41 16.23 -94.21
CA ASP A 844 -74.31 17.19 -93.57
C ASP A 844 -73.55 18.24 -92.71
N ASP A 845 -72.26 18.02 -92.39
CA ASP A 845 -71.41 18.94 -91.60
C ASP A 845 -70.76 20.06 -92.43
N VAL A 846 -71.17 20.25 -93.70
CA VAL A 846 -70.52 21.16 -94.65
C VAL A 846 -70.85 22.62 -94.34
N GLY A 847 -69.91 23.33 -93.72
CA GLY A 847 -70.07 24.71 -93.28
C GLY A 847 -68.79 25.36 -92.75
N VAL A 848 -68.95 26.50 -92.07
CA VAL A 848 -67.87 27.16 -91.31
C VAL A 848 -68.32 27.29 -89.86
N HIS A 849 -67.52 26.72 -88.96
CA HIS A 849 -67.86 26.51 -87.55
C HIS A 849 -66.79 27.11 -86.64
N ASN A 850 -67.21 27.66 -85.50
CA ASN A 850 -66.30 28.25 -84.52
C ASN A 850 -66.10 27.26 -83.36
N VAL A 851 -64.85 27.02 -82.99
CA VAL A 851 -64.46 26.09 -81.93
C VAL A 851 -63.70 26.86 -80.84
N SER A 852 -64.20 26.78 -79.61
CA SER A 852 -63.63 27.48 -78.45
C SER A 852 -62.99 26.47 -77.48
N LEU A 853 -61.69 26.64 -77.23
CA LEU A 853 -60.87 25.78 -76.39
C LEU A 853 -60.58 26.47 -75.06
N HIS A 854 -61.04 25.88 -73.96
CA HIS A 854 -60.84 26.42 -72.62
C HIS A 854 -59.85 25.53 -71.87
N VAL A 855 -58.87 26.13 -71.20
CA VAL A 855 -57.93 25.45 -70.30
C VAL A 855 -58.05 25.97 -68.88
N SER A 856 -57.88 25.07 -67.92
CA SER A 856 -57.77 25.39 -66.50
C SER A 856 -56.84 24.40 -65.80
N ASP A 857 -56.16 24.86 -64.77
CA ASP A 857 -55.49 24.01 -63.79
C ASP A 857 -56.50 23.54 -62.71
N PRO A 858 -56.10 22.65 -61.79
CA PRO A 858 -56.88 22.28 -60.60
C PRO A 858 -57.05 23.39 -59.54
N SER A 859 -56.16 24.38 -59.51
CA SER A 859 -55.95 25.31 -58.40
C SER A 859 -56.66 26.68 -58.55
N GLY A 860 -57.08 27.03 -59.77
CA GLY A 860 -57.98 28.15 -60.08
C GLY A 860 -57.66 28.95 -61.34
N GLY A 861 -56.45 28.82 -61.90
CA GLY A 861 -56.05 29.53 -63.12
C GLY A 861 -56.74 28.98 -64.36
N ASN A 862 -56.97 29.87 -65.34
CA ASN A 862 -57.73 29.54 -66.54
C ASN A 862 -57.43 30.48 -67.72
N MET A 863 -57.57 29.97 -68.94
CA MET A 863 -57.36 30.71 -70.19
C MET A 863 -58.26 30.15 -71.32
N THR A 864 -58.43 30.89 -72.42
CA THR A 864 -59.33 30.49 -73.52
C THR A 864 -58.79 30.92 -74.88
N TYR A 865 -58.90 30.04 -75.87
CA TYR A 865 -58.36 30.16 -77.22
C TYR A 865 -59.45 29.79 -78.24
N ASN A 866 -59.57 30.55 -79.34
CA ASN A 866 -60.62 30.34 -80.35
C ASN A 866 -60.01 30.05 -81.73
N ILE A 867 -60.57 29.06 -82.43
CA ILE A 867 -60.17 28.63 -83.78
C ILE A 867 -61.42 28.41 -84.65
N THR A 868 -61.26 28.37 -85.98
CA THR A 868 -62.37 28.07 -86.91
C THR A 868 -62.10 26.81 -87.73
N PHE A 869 -63.17 26.04 -88.02
CA PHE A 869 -63.14 24.91 -88.94
C PHE A 869 -63.96 25.25 -90.19
N THR A 870 -63.42 24.98 -91.37
CA THR A 870 -64.11 25.12 -92.66
C THR A 870 -64.23 23.75 -93.30
N ILE A 871 -65.43 23.18 -93.36
CA ILE A 871 -65.69 21.81 -93.82
C ILE A 871 -66.21 21.86 -95.26
N LEU A 872 -65.52 21.18 -96.16
CA LEU A 872 -65.79 21.20 -97.60
C LEU A 872 -66.36 19.87 -98.12
N PRO A 873 -67.31 19.92 -99.08
CA PRO A 873 -67.99 18.72 -99.57
C PRO A 873 -67.10 17.85 -100.45
N ASN A 874 -67.45 16.57 -100.59
CA ASN A 874 -66.78 15.65 -101.50
C ASN A 874 -66.86 16.12 -102.96
N SER A 875 -65.69 16.44 -103.55
CA SER A 875 -65.55 16.99 -104.91
C SER A 875 -65.00 15.97 -105.93
N GLY A 876 -65.20 14.67 -105.68
CA GLY A 876 -64.67 13.59 -106.53
C GLY A 876 -65.57 13.23 -107.73
N ASN A 877 -64.99 12.58 -108.73
CA ASN A 877 -65.72 12.04 -109.90
C ASN A 877 -66.70 10.90 -109.53
N LEU A 878 -66.49 10.30 -108.36
CA LEU A 878 -67.23 9.18 -107.78
C LEU A 878 -67.11 9.27 -106.25
N TYR A 879 -68.21 9.22 -105.50
CA TYR A 879 -68.22 9.26 -104.03
C TYR A 879 -69.52 8.69 -103.44
N PHE A 880 -69.54 8.34 -102.15
CA PHE A 880 -70.74 7.88 -101.45
C PHE A 880 -71.62 9.05 -100.99
N GLN A 881 -72.94 8.91 -101.14
CA GLN A 881 -73.93 9.92 -100.74
C GLN A 881 -74.59 9.64 -99.38
N GLU A 882 -74.31 8.50 -98.75
CA GLU A 882 -74.90 8.20 -97.44
C GLU A 882 -74.38 9.17 -96.37
N PRO A 883 -75.26 9.73 -95.51
CA PRO A 883 -74.90 10.76 -94.54
C PRO A 883 -74.18 10.22 -93.30
N SER A 884 -74.07 8.90 -93.14
CA SER A 884 -73.27 8.28 -92.08
C SER A 884 -72.68 6.92 -92.52
N VAL A 885 -71.92 6.29 -91.64
CA VAL A 885 -71.43 4.90 -91.80
C VAL A 885 -72.43 3.82 -91.36
N HIS A 886 -73.58 4.16 -90.79
CA HIS A 886 -74.54 3.16 -90.29
C HIS A 886 -75.60 2.80 -91.35
N LEU A 887 -75.75 1.50 -91.65
CA LEU A 887 -76.84 0.97 -92.46
C LEU A 887 -78.02 0.54 -91.58
N PRO A 888 -79.25 0.46 -92.11
CA PRO A 888 -80.41 0.00 -91.34
C PRO A 888 -80.27 -1.46 -90.85
N ASP A 889 -80.76 -1.75 -89.65
CA ASP A 889 -80.70 -3.09 -89.05
C ASP A 889 -81.37 -4.18 -89.91
N ALA A 890 -80.63 -5.25 -90.23
CA ALA A 890 -81.19 -6.50 -90.73
C ALA A 890 -81.63 -7.43 -89.57
N LYS A 891 -82.53 -8.39 -89.84
CA LYS A 891 -83.11 -9.25 -88.78
C LYS A 891 -83.16 -10.70 -89.24
N VAL A 892 -82.68 -11.61 -88.38
CA VAL A 892 -82.58 -13.04 -88.68
C VAL A 892 -83.92 -13.61 -89.16
N GLY A 893 -83.87 -14.41 -90.22
CA GLY A 893 -85.03 -15.04 -90.85
C GLY A 893 -85.92 -14.10 -91.68
N ARG A 894 -85.46 -12.87 -91.98
CA ARG A 894 -86.16 -11.92 -92.86
C ARG A 894 -85.25 -11.46 -93.99
N GLU A 895 -85.81 -11.33 -95.19
CA GLU A 895 -85.08 -10.75 -96.32
C GLU A 895 -84.75 -9.27 -96.03
N PHE A 896 -83.47 -8.94 -96.13
CA PHE A 896 -82.91 -7.60 -96.10
C PHE A 896 -82.68 -7.12 -97.53
N ARG A 897 -83.05 -5.85 -97.81
CA ARG A 897 -82.79 -5.17 -99.08
C ARG A 897 -82.38 -3.73 -98.82
N TYR A 898 -81.28 -3.28 -99.39
CA TYR A 898 -80.81 -1.89 -99.29
C TYR A 898 -79.96 -1.52 -100.50
N THR A 899 -80.06 -0.29 -101.01
CA THR A 899 -79.33 0.18 -102.19
C THR A 899 -78.41 1.33 -101.84
N ILE A 900 -77.09 1.15 -102.04
CA ILE A 900 -76.06 2.14 -101.73
C ILE A 900 -76.07 3.29 -102.74
N ARG A 901 -76.08 4.53 -102.25
CA ARG A 901 -76.13 5.73 -103.11
C ARG A 901 -74.75 6.31 -103.35
N ILE A 902 -74.50 6.64 -104.61
CA ILE A 902 -73.25 7.24 -105.10
C ILE A 902 -73.52 8.48 -105.94
N GLY A 903 -72.62 9.45 -105.83
CA GLY A 903 -72.60 10.70 -106.58
C GLY A 903 -71.37 10.82 -107.48
N GLY A 904 -71.29 11.95 -108.20
CA GLY A 904 -70.23 12.23 -109.17
C GLY A 904 -70.56 11.76 -110.60
N ASP A 905 -69.88 12.34 -111.58
CA ASP A 905 -70.20 12.18 -113.01
C ASP A 905 -70.04 10.73 -113.53
N LEU A 906 -69.20 9.92 -112.87
CA LEU A 906 -68.94 8.54 -113.28
C LEU A 906 -69.95 7.52 -112.71
N SER A 907 -70.80 7.93 -111.76
CA SER A 907 -71.78 7.08 -111.06
C SER A 907 -72.65 6.19 -111.97
N LYS A 908 -73.02 6.67 -113.16
CA LYS A 908 -73.85 5.93 -114.13
C LYS A 908 -73.16 4.73 -114.80
N ASN A 909 -71.83 4.70 -114.76
CA ASN A 909 -71.00 3.65 -115.34
C ASN A 909 -70.18 2.93 -114.24
N ALA A 910 -70.58 3.10 -112.97
CA ALA A 910 -69.91 2.51 -111.84
C ALA A 910 -70.40 1.07 -111.62
N THR A 911 -69.47 0.18 -111.25
CA THR A 911 -69.80 -1.14 -110.73
C THR A 911 -69.53 -1.21 -109.23
N PHE A 912 -70.36 -1.99 -108.54
CA PHE A 912 -70.29 -2.23 -107.11
C PHE A 912 -69.61 -3.57 -106.81
N SER A 913 -68.86 -3.62 -105.72
CA SER A 913 -68.25 -4.83 -105.17
C SER A 913 -68.10 -4.63 -103.68
N ASP A 914 -68.46 -5.60 -102.86
CA ASP A 914 -68.27 -5.55 -101.42
C ASP A 914 -67.28 -6.63 -100.95
N ASP A 915 -66.89 -6.57 -99.67
CA ASP A 915 -66.03 -7.57 -99.02
C ASP A 915 -66.80 -8.51 -98.07
N SER A 916 -68.14 -8.50 -98.11
CA SER A 916 -68.96 -9.28 -97.20
C SER A 916 -68.98 -10.77 -97.56
N PRO A 917 -68.91 -11.68 -96.58
CA PRO A 917 -69.24 -13.08 -96.78
C PRO A 917 -70.77 -13.35 -96.69
N LEU A 918 -71.58 -12.33 -96.37
CA LEU A 918 -73.01 -12.48 -96.05
C LEU A 918 -73.94 -12.30 -97.25
N PHE A 919 -73.48 -11.55 -98.26
CA PHE A 919 -74.17 -11.22 -99.49
C PHE A 919 -73.15 -10.94 -100.59
N GLU A 920 -73.59 -10.95 -101.85
CA GLU A 920 -72.88 -10.30 -102.94
C GLU A 920 -73.75 -9.10 -103.35
N ILE A 921 -73.20 -7.88 -103.35
CA ILE A 921 -73.90 -6.70 -103.85
C ILE A 921 -74.12 -6.80 -105.37
N ASP A 922 -75.29 -6.41 -105.88
CA ASP A 922 -75.52 -6.40 -107.33
C ASP A 922 -74.55 -5.42 -108.02
N GLU A 923 -73.67 -5.97 -108.86
CA GLU A 923 -72.57 -5.24 -109.52
C GLU A 923 -73.05 -4.00 -110.28
N THR A 924 -74.30 -3.99 -110.77
CA THR A 924 -74.82 -2.95 -111.69
C THR A 924 -75.77 -1.94 -111.04
N THR A 925 -76.37 -2.28 -109.90
CA THR A 925 -77.41 -1.47 -109.25
C THR A 925 -77.06 -1.05 -107.82
N GLY A 926 -76.10 -1.73 -107.17
CA GLY A 926 -75.76 -1.49 -105.78
C GLY A 926 -76.81 -1.97 -104.78
N GLU A 927 -77.73 -2.86 -105.18
CA GLU A 927 -78.68 -3.51 -104.26
C GLU A 927 -77.99 -4.67 -103.52
N ILE A 928 -77.86 -4.51 -102.20
CA ILE A 928 -77.59 -5.57 -101.24
C ILE A 928 -78.90 -6.32 -101.02
N HIS A 929 -78.93 -7.64 -101.25
CA HIS A 929 -80.05 -8.48 -100.85
C HIS A 929 -79.61 -9.84 -100.32
N PHE A 930 -80.12 -10.22 -99.14
CA PHE A 930 -79.91 -11.54 -98.53
C PHE A 930 -80.93 -11.80 -97.42
N THR A 931 -81.02 -13.04 -96.92
CA THR A 931 -81.83 -13.37 -95.74
C THR A 931 -80.91 -13.91 -94.64
N PRO A 932 -80.48 -13.06 -93.68
CA PRO A 932 -79.57 -13.50 -92.61
C PRO A 932 -80.13 -14.66 -91.78
N SER A 933 -79.24 -15.60 -91.49
CA SER A 933 -79.38 -16.71 -90.56
C SER A 933 -78.96 -16.30 -89.14
N SER A 934 -79.21 -17.15 -88.15
CA SER A 934 -78.85 -16.89 -86.75
C SER A 934 -77.33 -16.72 -86.53
N SER A 935 -76.52 -17.48 -87.27
CA SER A 935 -75.07 -17.32 -87.33
C SER A 935 -74.60 -15.96 -87.86
N ASP A 936 -75.48 -15.21 -88.53
CA ASP A 936 -75.18 -13.89 -89.07
C ASP A 936 -75.55 -12.77 -88.08
N THR A 937 -76.05 -13.09 -86.87
CA THR A 937 -76.29 -12.07 -85.83
C THR A 937 -74.98 -11.40 -85.40
N GLY A 938 -74.93 -10.07 -85.47
CA GLY A 938 -73.78 -9.29 -85.05
C GLY A 938 -73.78 -7.87 -85.61
N GLU A 939 -72.74 -7.11 -85.25
CA GLU A 939 -72.40 -5.85 -85.89
C GLU A 939 -71.31 -6.11 -86.94
N HIS A 940 -71.67 -6.01 -88.21
CA HIS A 940 -70.81 -6.37 -89.34
C HIS A 940 -70.34 -5.12 -90.08
N TRP A 941 -69.03 -4.91 -90.11
CA TRP A 941 -68.41 -3.85 -90.88
C TRP A 941 -68.12 -4.35 -92.30
N VAL A 942 -68.84 -3.83 -93.29
CA VAL A 942 -68.72 -4.19 -94.71
C VAL A 942 -68.13 -3.03 -95.50
N THR A 943 -67.00 -3.26 -96.18
CA THR A 943 -66.36 -2.31 -97.09
C THR A 943 -66.95 -2.43 -98.48
N ILE A 944 -67.82 -1.50 -98.82
CA ILE A 944 -68.40 -1.41 -100.14
C ILE A 944 -67.45 -0.58 -101.00
N THR A 945 -67.02 -1.16 -102.12
CA THR A 945 -66.04 -0.64 -103.07
C THR A 945 -66.70 -0.43 -104.42
N VAL A 946 -66.66 0.81 -104.89
CA VAL A 946 -67.33 1.23 -106.12
C VAL A 946 -66.26 1.66 -107.12
N ARG A 947 -66.33 1.12 -108.34
CA ARG A 947 -65.33 1.34 -109.40
C ARG A 947 -65.96 1.91 -110.65
N ALA A 948 -65.32 2.92 -111.25
CA ALA A 948 -65.76 3.46 -112.54
C ALA A 948 -64.54 3.76 -113.42
N GLY A 949 -64.23 2.85 -114.34
CA GLY A 949 -62.99 2.90 -115.12
C GLY A 949 -61.76 2.72 -114.23
N ASN A 950 -60.97 3.79 -114.09
CA ASN A 950 -59.79 3.79 -113.22
C ASN A 950 -60.06 4.32 -111.80
N GLU A 951 -61.19 4.99 -111.57
CA GLU A 951 -61.55 5.48 -110.23
C GLU A 951 -62.04 4.33 -109.35
N THR A 952 -61.63 4.30 -108.09
CA THR A 952 -62.08 3.34 -107.08
C THR A 952 -62.26 4.07 -105.76
N VAL A 953 -63.44 4.02 -105.18
CA VAL A 953 -63.72 4.53 -103.83
C VAL A 953 -64.30 3.42 -102.97
N SER A 954 -63.88 3.38 -101.70
CA SER A 954 -64.32 2.37 -100.74
C SER A 954 -64.74 3.07 -99.44
N ARG A 955 -65.88 2.68 -98.88
CA ARG A 955 -66.29 3.11 -97.53
C ARG A 955 -66.76 1.88 -96.75
N THR A 956 -66.27 1.72 -95.53
CA THR A 956 -66.72 0.67 -94.62
C THR A 956 -67.93 1.16 -93.85
N PHE A 957 -69.01 0.38 -93.90
CA PHE A 957 -70.30 0.66 -93.29
C PHE A 957 -70.61 -0.38 -92.21
N LEU A 958 -71.32 0.01 -91.16
CA LEU A 958 -71.85 -0.91 -90.15
C LEU A 958 -73.26 -1.39 -90.53
N LEU A 959 -73.39 -2.68 -90.86
CA LEU A 959 -74.66 -3.39 -90.94
C LEU A 959 -74.90 -4.17 -89.65
N LYS A 960 -75.92 -3.79 -88.89
CA LYS A 960 -76.31 -4.50 -87.67
C LYS A 960 -77.35 -5.56 -87.97
N ILE A 961 -77.05 -6.82 -87.66
CA ILE A 961 -77.94 -7.97 -87.85
C ILE A 961 -78.34 -8.48 -86.48
N VAL A 962 -79.65 -8.60 -86.21
CA VAL A 962 -80.16 -8.98 -84.88
C VAL A 962 -81.00 -10.27 -84.88
N GLU A 963 -80.70 -11.17 -83.95
CA GLU A 963 -81.58 -12.28 -83.55
C GLU A 963 -82.96 -11.76 -83.13
N PRO A 964 -84.06 -12.50 -83.39
CA PRO A 964 -85.28 -12.44 -82.59
C PRO A 964 -85.10 -13.10 -81.19
N THR A 965 -84.14 -12.59 -80.41
CA THR A 965 -83.94 -12.70 -78.95
C THR A 965 -84.62 -13.83 -78.14
N GLU A 966 -83.83 -14.74 -77.55
CA GLU A 966 -83.78 -15.04 -76.09
C GLU A 966 -82.82 -16.21 -75.74
N ARG A 967 -81.87 -16.00 -74.80
CA ARG A 967 -80.84 -16.95 -74.26
C ARG A 967 -79.83 -17.59 -75.25
N ASP A 968 -78.54 -17.61 -74.87
CA ASP A 968 -77.84 -18.85 -74.45
C ASP A 968 -76.53 -18.53 -73.67
N MET A 969 -75.38 -19.22 -73.91
CA MET A 969 -74.25 -19.33 -72.99
C MET A 969 -72.85 -19.52 -73.65
N THR A 970 -71.81 -19.50 -72.79
CA THR A 970 -70.48 -20.14 -72.90
C THR A 970 -69.27 -19.23 -73.15
N ILE A 971 -68.38 -19.15 -72.14
CA ILE A 971 -66.90 -19.22 -72.26
C ILE A 971 -66.32 -19.56 -70.85
N LEU A 972 -66.71 -20.73 -70.34
CA LEU A 972 -66.28 -21.27 -69.04
C LEU A 972 -64.87 -21.92 -69.06
N TRP A 973 -64.10 -21.71 -70.13
CA TRP A 973 -62.95 -22.56 -70.49
C TRP A 973 -61.58 -22.11 -69.96
N ILE A 974 -61.37 -20.81 -69.70
CA ILE A 974 -60.02 -20.27 -69.47
C ILE A 974 -59.47 -20.60 -68.06
N LEU A 975 -60.34 -20.66 -67.05
CA LEU A 975 -59.93 -20.86 -65.64
C LEU A 975 -59.33 -22.25 -65.36
N GLY A 976 -59.59 -23.26 -66.20
CA GLY A 976 -59.17 -24.64 -65.94
C GLY A 976 -57.66 -24.90 -66.00
N ILE A 977 -56.90 -24.10 -66.75
CA ILE A 977 -55.50 -24.39 -67.07
C ILE A 977 -54.55 -24.06 -65.91
N VAL A 978 -54.81 -22.96 -65.18
CA VAL A 978 -53.93 -22.49 -64.09
C VAL A 978 -53.87 -23.49 -62.92
N ALA A 979 -54.99 -24.16 -62.61
CA ALA A 979 -55.07 -25.12 -61.52
C ALA A 979 -54.20 -26.37 -61.72
N ALA A 980 -53.96 -26.78 -62.96
CA ALA A 980 -53.24 -28.02 -63.27
C ALA A 980 -51.74 -27.96 -62.91
N LEU A 981 -51.10 -26.79 -63.05
CA LEU A 981 -49.66 -26.62 -62.84
C LEU A 981 -49.26 -26.67 -61.36
N LEU A 982 -50.12 -26.20 -60.46
CA LEU A 982 -49.87 -26.22 -59.00
C LEU A 982 -49.85 -27.64 -58.41
N LEU A 983 -50.66 -28.56 -58.95
CA LEU A 983 -50.76 -29.94 -58.44
C LEU A 983 -49.50 -30.78 -58.71
N ALA A 984 -48.78 -30.52 -59.81
CA ALA A 984 -47.61 -31.30 -60.20
C ALA A 984 -46.43 -31.17 -59.22
N GLY A 985 -46.20 -29.97 -58.67
CA GLY A 985 -45.09 -29.72 -57.73
C GLY A 985 -45.26 -30.43 -56.38
N ILE A 986 -46.50 -30.52 -55.88
CA ILE A 986 -46.81 -31.14 -54.58
C ILE A 986 -46.58 -32.66 -54.62
N LEU A 987 -46.88 -33.30 -55.75
CA LEU A 987 -46.80 -34.76 -55.89
C LEU A 987 -45.36 -35.30 -55.76
N LEU A 988 -44.36 -34.54 -56.22
CA LEU A 988 -42.94 -34.89 -56.13
C LEU A 988 -42.41 -34.90 -54.69
N ILE A 989 -42.93 -34.03 -53.82
CA ILE A 989 -42.52 -33.94 -52.40
C ILE A 989 -43.08 -35.12 -51.58
N LEU A 990 -44.25 -35.65 -51.97
CA LEU A 990 -44.92 -36.75 -51.27
C LEU A 990 -44.33 -38.15 -51.55
N LEU A 991 -43.45 -38.29 -52.54
CA LEU A 991 -42.92 -39.59 -53.00
C LEU A 991 -41.59 -40.02 -52.33
N TRP A 992 -40.99 -39.20 -51.48
CA TRP A 992 -39.75 -39.56 -50.78
C TRP A 992 -40.03 -40.24 -49.43
N ARG A 993 -40.02 -41.59 -49.40
CA ARG A 993 -40.05 -42.40 -48.17
C ARG A 993 -39.08 -43.59 -48.25
N GLY A 994 -38.24 -43.73 -47.23
CA GLY A 994 -37.47 -44.94 -46.92
C GLY A 994 -37.75 -45.37 -45.46
N PRO A 995 -37.69 -46.67 -45.11
CA PRO A 995 -38.54 -47.21 -44.04
C PRO A 995 -37.92 -47.20 -42.64
N GLN A 996 -38.78 -47.18 -41.62
CA GLN A 996 -38.45 -47.55 -40.24
C GLN A 996 -38.70 -49.05 -39.99
N VAL A 997 -38.12 -49.57 -38.90
CA VAL A 997 -38.50 -50.84 -38.25
C VAL A 997 -38.55 -50.59 -36.73
N GLU A 998 -39.54 -51.15 -36.06
CA GLU A 998 -39.86 -50.92 -34.64
C GLU A 998 -39.50 -52.13 -33.74
N GLN A 999 -39.93 -52.04 -32.46
CA GLN A 999 -40.34 -53.13 -31.54
C GLN A 999 -39.27 -53.91 -30.74
N TYR A 1000 -39.10 -53.44 -29.49
CA TYR A 1000 -39.44 -54.16 -28.24
C TYR A 1000 -39.22 -55.68 -28.09
N GLY A 1001 -38.46 -56.03 -27.03
CA GLY A 1001 -38.61 -57.25 -26.22
C GLY A 1001 -37.71 -58.44 -26.61
N LEU A 1002 -37.33 -59.35 -25.70
CA LEU A 1002 -37.46 -59.42 -24.22
C LEU A 1002 -36.35 -60.35 -23.67
N GLU A 1003 -36.03 -60.22 -22.37
CA GLU A 1003 -35.42 -61.24 -21.47
C GLU A 1003 -34.16 -62.04 -21.90
N GLU A 1004 -33.00 -61.71 -21.30
CA GLU A 1004 -32.20 -62.65 -20.46
C GLU A 1004 -31.18 -61.95 -19.53
#